data_AF-A0A093XS08-F1
#
_entry.id   AF-A0A093XS08-F1
#
_cell.length_a   1.000
_cell.length_b   1.000
_cell.length_c   1.000
_cell.angle_alpha   90.00
_cell.angle_beta   90.00
_cell.angle_gamma   90.00
#
_symmetry.space_group_name_H-M   'P 1'
#
loop_
_entity.id
_entity.type
_entity.pdbx_description
1 polymer ?
#
loop_
_entity_poly.entity_id
_entity_poly.type
_entity_poly.pdbx_seq_one_letter_code
_entity_poly.pdbx_strand_id
1 'polypeptide(L)'
;MVSQLSIEIPTVEQHSTGFGIGTATPRLSWRFLTTTDSTLQDWEQTAYEVNLVRSESQNETYHVRSKESVFVPWPSAPLRSRESARVRVRAYGGSAGDVHAENTSWSPWRTIECGLLDRSDWIARPIGSPSESQPDCPLRPVRFRKPFTLPTASTVETARLYITSFGVYRAFINGHLVGDQCLAPGWTSYRHRLNYQVFDVTPLLNDEGPNVIAVEVAEGWYTTRLGFRGGRRQIYGDRLAALAQLEIQLGPEDRFSVCTDSTWTCTPSAIVRSELYDGEVYDTREENTTWNCRGLEPSVEGLGWVAVRELDFPIATLVAPDAPPVRITEEINPISVQKTPSGKTVVDFGQNLVGRLRVRSLTQPVGSRLSFIHAEVLEHGELGTRPLRHAKCTDEIILNGAEILDWSPQYTFHGFRYVQVNGWDEEQDGSLLVNLTALVMHTDMARSGWFSCSHPMVNQLHANAWWSMRGNFLSIPTDCPQRDERLGWTGDIQIFCPSANFLYNTAGILGDWLQDVAAEQLKENGGCVPPFVVPNVISEKLWPHTPQAVWDDVVILTPWALYLSYGDREILRRQHESMLAWIDRGIRRGSDGLWDPDLWQLGDWLDPAAPPVEPGDARTSGTLVADAYLVHITYVMSKISKALDQDQNAARFEADHDRLKAKFQAKYIAPSGLLVGDTQTALSLAIMYDLHSTPEQATAAASRLVQLVRQAKFRVATGFAGTPIIAHALTKSGYPQIAYRMLQEKNRPSWMYPITMGATTVWERWDSMLPDGSINPGEMTSFNHYALGSIINWLHSTVAECRWSIENEADTFNMELSIPPNTRALVILPNIERLPKHVASDEDEGNWLPPPTLHHLSSSSSLRVLWALEELFLSSGLEYNLKNYKRVKGRAPEDLKTVFPLGKSPVLEIPGVNLFRPLPFLHDDSSNNNEIKTIMTESRLILQLLSDKYSNGEWVPETAEDKERDSYFLEFANSSLTGVVNSILYFEIIPTMSPWLVRPLMSAIFNPIAKILKQGLDPHFDLMERALSDEKPWFSGSKIGLADFTLTFPMDTAVQRQFLDEKKYPKLAGWVKRVHDRPAYQNALKKGGSYDLIRYDN
;
A
#
# COMPACT_ATOMS: atom_id res chain seq x y z
N MET A 1 17.10 -30.84 -18.19
CA MET A 1 17.76 -29.58 -17.83
C MET A 1 18.08 -29.68 -16.36
N VAL A 2 19.35 -29.52 -15.98
CA VAL A 2 19.75 -29.46 -14.57
C VAL A 2 19.16 -28.17 -14.00
N SER A 3 18.44 -28.27 -12.89
CA SER A 3 17.86 -27.11 -12.19
C SER A 3 18.99 -26.20 -11.71
N GLN A 4 19.06 -24.98 -12.25
CA GLN A 4 20.10 -24.03 -11.86
C GLN A 4 19.55 -23.08 -10.79
N LEU A 5 20.20 -23.05 -9.63
CA LEU A 5 19.98 -22.05 -8.58
C LEU A 5 20.47 -20.70 -9.10
N SER A 6 19.60 -19.70 -9.09
CA SER A 6 19.94 -18.32 -9.47
C SER A 6 19.77 -17.37 -8.29
N ILE A 7 20.31 -16.15 -8.42
CA ILE A 7 20.22 -15.10 -7.41
C ILE A 7 19.44 -13.92 -7.99
N GLU A 8 18.47 -13.41 -7.24
CA GLU A 8 17.77 -12.15 -7.58
C GLU A 8 18.72 -10.95 -7.59
N ILE A 9 18.27 -9.81 -8.11
CA ILE A 9 19.04 -8.58 -8.01
C ILE A 9 19.32 -8.27 -6.52
N PRO A 10 20.58 -8.13 -6.08
CA PRO A 10 20.89 -7.87 -4.69
C PRO A 10 20.19 -6.61 -4.17
N THR A 11 19.73 -6.66 -2.92
CA THR A 11 19.16 -5.50 -2.21
C THR A 11 20.23 -4.87 -1.31
N VAL A 12 20.02 -3.59 -0.99
CA VAL A 12 21.05 -2.73 -0.39
C VAL A 12 20.44 -2.09 0.85
N GLU A 13 20.95 -2.41 2.04
CA GLU A 13 20.25 -2.14 3.30
C GLU A 13 18.78 -2.63 3.21
N GLN A 14 17.81 -1.74 3.44
CA GLN A 14 16.39 -1.97 3.24
C GLN A 14 15.86 -1.37 1.92
N HIS A 15 16.75 -0.80 1.09
CA HIS A 15 16.43 -0.17 -0.19
C HIS A 15 16.30 -1.20 -1.30
N SER A 16 15.17 -1.17 -2.00
CA SER A 16 14.97 -1.96 -3.21
C SER A 16 15.68 -1.37 -4.43
N THR A 17 15.90 -0.05 -4.48
CA THR A 17 16.48 0.64 -5.65
C THR A 17 17.98 0.83 -5.56
N GLY A 18 18.54 0.96 -4.33
CA GLY A 18 19.94 1.32 -4.11
C GLY A 18 20.27 2.80 -4.38
N PHE A 19 19.25 3.64 -4.59
CA PHE A 19 19.43 5.05 -4.98
C PHE A 19 19.22 6.02 -3.82
N GLY A 20 20.12 7.00 -3.69
CA GLY A 20 20.04 8.04 -2.66
C GLY A 20 20.36 7.54 -1.26
N ILE A 21 21.23 6.53 -1.11
CA ILE A 21 21.49 5.89 0.18
C ILE A 21 22.24 6.81 1.16
N GLY A 22 21.89 6.70 2.44
CA GLY A 22 22.45 7.52 3.53
C GLY A 22 23.72 6.98 4.19
N THR A 23 24.31 5.91 3.66
CA THR A 23 25.50 5.25 4.24
C THR A 23 26.60 5.05 3.20
N ALA A 24 27.85 5.19 3.63
CA ALA A 24 29.03 4.97 2.80
C ALA A 24 29.40 3.48 2.64
N THR A 25 28.89 2.61 3.52
CA THR A 25 29.21 1.18 3.55
C THR A 25 27.93 0.35 3.61
N PRO A 26 27.09 0.40 2.57
CA PRO A 26 25.81 -0.26 2.59
C PRO A 26 25.95 -1.78 2.60
N ARG A 27 25.19 -2.44 3.46
CA ARG A 27 25.10 -3.90 3.57
C ARG A 27 24.31 -4.48 2.40
N LEU A 28 24.69 -5.66 1.96
CA LEU A 28 24.10 -6.33 0.81
C LEU A 28 23.28 -7.54 1.28
N SER A 29 22.16 -7.81 0.62
CA SER A 29 21.41 -9.06 0.80
C SER A 29 21.06 -9.64 -0.55
N TRP A 30 20.96 -10.96 -0.62
CA TRP A 30 20.52 -11.64 -1.83
C TRP A 30 19.61 -12.83 -1.52
N ARG A 31 18.68 -13.07 -2.44
CA ARG A 31 17.72 -14.18 -2.37
C ARG A 31 17.98 -15.16 -3.50
N PHE A 32 17.75 -16.42 -3.19
CA PHE A 32 17.91 -17.52 -4.13
C PHE A 32 16.59 -17.86 -4.81
N LEU A 33 16.65 -18.17 -6.10
CA LEU A 33 15.53 -18.63 -6.90
C LEU A 33 15.83 -20.00 -7.48
N THR A 34 14.80 -20.85 -7.57
CA THR A 34 14.85 -22.11 -8.30
C THR A 34 13.88 -22.02 -9.48
N THR A 35 14.29 -22.57 -10.63
CA THR A 35 13.46 -22.59 -11.84
C THR A 35 12.47 -23.75 -11.87
N THR A 36 12.59 -24.71 -10.93
CA THR A 36 11.66 -25.82 -10.74
C THR A 36 11.48 -26.12 -9.25
N ASP A 37 10.25 -26.45 -8.84
CA ASP A 37 9.87 -26.72 -7.43
C ASP A 37 10.53 -27.98 -6.82
N SER A 38 11.27 -28.78 -7.59
CA SER A 38 11.49 -30.20 -7.28
C SER A 38 12.92 -30.70 -7.08
N THR A 39 13.95 -29.85 -6.95
CA THR A 39 15.33 -30.34 -7.20
C THR A 39 16.47 -29.92 -6.28
N LEU A 40 16.30 -28.98 -5.33
CA LEU A 40 17.38 -28.62 -4.38
C LEU A 40 16.93 -28.83 -2.94
N GLN A 41 17.22 -29.99 -2.39
CA GLN A 41 17.03 -30.31 -0.97
C GLN A 41 18.33 -30.06 -0.22
N ASP A 42 18.25 -29.52 0.99
CA ASP A 42 19.38 -29.32 1.91
C ASP A 42 20.57 -28.54 1.31
N TRP A 43 20.31 -27.62 0.37
CA TRP A 43 21.35 -26.75 -0.17
C TRP A 43 21.72 -25.67 0.84
N GLU A 44 23.01 -25.57 1.15
CA GLU A 44 23.56 -24.49 1.98
C GLU A 44 24.63 -23.70 1.23
N GLN A 45 24.58 -22.37 1.36
CA GLN A 45 25.69 -21.54 0.94
C GLN A 45 26.92 -21.83 1.81
N THR A 46 28.10 -21.89 1.20
CA THR A 46 29.40 -22.09 1.85
C THR A 46 30.37 -20.93 1.60
N ALA A 47 30.19 -20.23 0.49
CA ALA A 47 30.93 -19.03 0.13
C ALA A 47 30.13 -18.16 -0.84
N TYR A 48 30.55 -16.93 -1.03
CA TYR A 48 30.02 -16.03 -2.05
C TYR A 48 31.13 -15.15 -2.65
N GLU A 49 30.84 -14.58 -3.81
CA GLU A 49 31.62 -13.50 -4.38
C GLU A 49 30.77 -12.27 -4.65
N VAL A 50 31.33 -11.10 -4.32
CA VAL A 50 30.77 -9.79 -4.69
C VAL A 50 31.67 -9.17 -5.74
N ASN A 51 31.10 -8.84 -6.89
CA ASN A 51 31.79 -8.09 -7.94
C ASN A 51 31.25 -6.66 -8.00
N LEU A 52 32.17 -5.70 -8.00
CA LEU A 52 31.89 -4.28 -7.82
C LEU A 52 32.62 -3.45 -8.88
N VAL A 53 31.90 -2.51 -9.50
CA VAL A 53 32.44 -1.63 -10.55
C VAL A 53 32.10 -0.17 -10.22
N ARG A 54 33.11 0.65 -9.95
CA ARG A 54 32.97 2.12 -9.74
C ARG A 54 33.22 2.91 -11.01
N SER A 55 34.13 2.41 -11.85
CA SER A 55 34.46 2.92 -13.17
C SER A 55 34.97 1.75 -14.02
N GLU A 56 35.10 1.93 -15.34
CA GLU A 56 35.61 0.87 -16.23
C GLU A 56 37.02 0.38 -15.82
N SER A 57 37.81 1.20 -15.13
CA SER A 57 39.15 0.87 -14.63
C SER A 57 39.18 0.35 -13.19
N GLN A 58 38.06 0.43 -12.45
CA GLN A 58 37.93 -0.01 -11.06
C GLN A 58 36.88 -1.11 -10.96
N ASN A 59 37.30 -2.33 -11.27
CA ASN A 59 36.52 -3.56 -11.18
C ASN A 59 37.13 -4.51 -10.15
N GLU A 60 36.45 -4.69 -9.03
CA GLU A 60 36.92 -5.44 -7.86
C GLU A 60 36.05 -6.69 -7.65
N THR A 61 36.66 -7.80 -7.27
CA THR A 61 35.93 -9.02 -6.90
C THR A 61 36.43 -9.53 -5.57
N TYR A 62 35.51 -9.75 -4.64
CA TYR A 62 35.78 -10.20 -3.28
C TYR A 62 35.19 -11.58 -3.07
N HIS A 63 36.03 -12.57 -2.76
CA HIS A 63 35.59 -13.93 -2.41
C HIS A 63 35.59 -14.10 -0.90
N VAL A 64 34.44 -14.49 -0.34
CA VAL A 64 34.24 -14.64 1.10
C VAL A 64 33.73 -16.04 1.40
N ARG A 65 34.43 -16.77 2.28
CA ARG A 65 33.95 -18.05 2.82
C ARG A 65 32.99 -17.76 3.98
N SER A 66 31.70 -17.67 3.67
CA SER A 66 30.63 -17.47 4.65
C SER A 66 29.33 -18.07 4.14
N LYS A 67 28.49 -18.51 5.08
CA LYS A 67 27.14 -19.00 4.82
C LYS A 67 26.10 -17.87 4.75
N GLU A 68 26.47 -16.65 5.14
CA GLU A 68 25.55 -15.51 5.23
C GLU A 68 25.16 -14.96 3.86
N SER A 69 23.88 -14.62 3.69
CA SER A 69 23.35 -14.00 2.47
C SER A 69 22.48 -12.77 2.75
N VAL A 70 22.39 -12.33 4.00
CA VAL A 70 21.50 -11.26 4.47
C VAL A 70 22.33 -10.27 5.29
N PHE A 71 22.21 -8.98 4.97
CA PHE A 71 22.97 -7.87 5.56
C PHE A 71 24.49 -8.07 5.61
N VAL A 72 25.07 -8.72 4.59
CA VAL A 72 26.52 -8.91 4.54
C VAL A 72 27.23 -7.55 4.41
N PRO A 73 28.40 -7.37 5.05
CA PRO A 73 29.11 -6.10 5.00
C PRO A 73 29.55 -5.68 3.59
N TRP A 74 29.59 -4.38 3.35
CA TRP A 74 30.23 -3.80 2.16
C TRP A 74 31.71 -4.21 2.09
N PRO A 75 32.19 -4.84 0.99
CA PRO A 75 33.52 -5.44 0.95
C PRO A 75 34.63 -4.49 0.49
N SER A 76 34.29 -3.29 0.00
CA SER A 76 35.23 -2.34 -0.62
C SER A 76 35.45 -1.10 0.25
N ALA A 77 36.24 -0.14 -0.22
CA ALA A 77 36.39 1.16 0.45
C ALA A 77 35.03 1.88 0.57
N PRO A 78 34.81 2.74 1.58
CA PRO A 78 33.57 3.52 1.68
C PRO A 78 33.27 4.32 0.40
N LEU A 79 31.99 4.40 0.04
CA LEU A 79 31.49 5.28 -1.01
C LEU A 79 31.49 6.73 -0.52
N ARG A 80 31.73 7.69 -1.43
CA ARG A 80 31.61 9.12 -1.14
C ARG A 80 30.21 9.63 -1.49
N SER A 81 29.87 10.82 -1.01
CA SER A 81 28.65 11.52 -1.41
C SER A 81 28.56 11.64 -2.94
N ARG A 82 27.39 11.35 -3.50
CA ARG A 82 27.10 11.32 -4.96
C ARG A 82 27.81 10.20 -5.73
N GLU A 83 28.60 9.36 -5.08
CA GLU A 83 29.30 8.27 -5.75
C GLU A 83 28.33 7.15 -6.13
N SER A 84 28.48 6.64 -7.36
CA SER A 84 27.73 5.49 -7.85
C SER A 84 28.65 4.29 -8.02
N ALA A 85 28.16 3.10 -7.70
CA ALA A 85 28.84 1.82 -7.92
C ALA A 85 27.84 0.75 -8.36
N ARG A 86 28.26 -0.14 -9.27
CA ARG A 86 27.47 -1.31 -9.66
C ARG A 86 27.96 -2.55 -8.94
N VAL A 87 27.05 -3.38 -8.44
CA VAL A 87 27.35 -4.61 -7.71
C VAL A 87 26.53 -5.79 -8.23
N ARG A 88 27.13 -6.97 -8.25
CA ARG A 88 26.46 -8.26 -8.45
C ARG A 88 27.09 -9.34 -7.58
N VAL A 89 26.34 -10.40 -7.30
CA VAL A 89 26.76 -11.47 -6.39
C VAL A 89 26.66 -12.83 -7.08
N ARG A 90 27.55 -13.76 -6.75
CA ARG A 90 27.37 -15.20 -7.00
C ARG A 90 27.63 -15.98 -5.72
N ALA A 91 26.96 -17.11 -5.55
CA ALA A 91 27.11 -17.97 -4.38
C ALA A 91 27.69 -19.33 -4.74
N TYR A 92 28.28 -19.98 -3.75
CA TYR A 92 28.81 -21.33 -3.79
C TYR A 92 28.11 -22.13 -2.71
N GLY A 93 27.63 -23.33 -3.04
CA GLY A 93 26.98 -24.20 -2.07
C GLY A 93 26.79 -25.59 -2.62
N GLY A 94 26.22 -26.47 -1.81
CA GLY A 94 25.91 -27.84 -2.20
C GLY A 94 24.99 -28.51 -1.19
N SER A 95 24.38 -29.61 -1.62
CA SER A 95 23.58 -30.48 -0.75
C SER A 95 24.47 -31.51 -0.04
N ALA A 96 24.02 -32.02 1.10
CA ALA A 96 24.78 -33.03 1.85
C ALA A 96 25.07 -34.28 0.98
N GLY A 97 26.34 -34.49 0.64
CA GLY A 97 26.80 -35.63 -0.17
C GLY A 97 27.38 -35.27 -1.55
N ASP A 98 27.24 -34.02 -2.00
CA ASP A 98 27.86 -33.58 -3.26
C ASP A 98 29.35 -33.27 -3.10
N VAL A 99 30.15 -33.86 -3.99
CA VAL A 99 31.62 -33.73 -4.02
C VAL A 99 32.06 -32.48 -4.81
N HIS A 100 31.10 -31.80 -5.47
CA HIS A 100 31.34 -30.58 -6.25
C HIS A 100 30.30 -29.51 -5.90
N ALA A 101 30.72 -28.45 -5.21
CA ALA A 101 29.91 -27.26 -5.01
C ALA A 101 29.77 -26.52 -6.35
N GLU A 102 28.63 -26.67 -7.04
CA GLU A 102 28.32 -25.87 -8.21
C GLU A 102 28.00 -24.43 -7.78
N ASN A 103 28.50 -23.45 -8.52
CA ASN A 103 28.22 -22.04 -8.25
C ASN A 103 26.94 -21.59 -8.95
N THR A 104 26.28 -20.59 -8.38
CA THR A 104 25.21 -19.90 -9.07
C THR A 104 25.80 -19.12 -10.26
N SER A 105 24.95 -18.79 -11.24
CA SER A 105 25.26 -17.67 -12.13
C SER A 105 25.44 -16.39 -11.32
N TRP A 106 26.12 -15.41 -11.90
CA TRP A 106 26.10 -14.05 -11.36
C TRP A 106 24.66 -13.52 -11.37
N SER A 107 24.27 -12.85 -10.29
CA SER A 107 23.04 -12.06 -10.25
C SER A 107 23.07 -10.95 -11.33
N PRO A 108 21.92 -10.38 -11.69
CA PRO A 108 21.90 -9.11 -12.39
C PRO A 108 22.60 -8.00 -11.59
N TRP A 109 22.98 -6.93 -12.27
CA TRP A 109 23.63 -5.78 -11.66
C TRP A 109 22.64 -4.92 -10.87
N ARG A 110 23.06 -4.47 -9.68
CA ARG A 110 22.42 -3.41 -8.90
C ARG A 110 23.30 -2.17 -8.94
N THR A 111 22.75 -1.03 -9.32
CA THR A 111 23.41 0.27 -9.12
C THR A 111 23.12 0.79 -7.72
N ILE A 112 24.15 1.25 -7.04
CA ILE A 112 24.10 1.91 -5.74
C ILE A 112 24.57 3.34 -5.93
N GLU A 113 23.83 4.32 -5.43
CA GLU A 113 24.22 5.73 -5.47
C GLU A 113 24.00 6.39 -4.11
N CYS A 114 25.06 6.95 -3.53
CA CYS A 114 24.97 7.67 -2.27
C CYS A 114 24.32 9.05 -2.44
N GLY A 115 23.53 9.45 -1.44
CA GLY A 115 23.08 10.82 -1.29
C GLY A 115 24.19 11.78 -0.86
N LEU A 116 23.80 12.83 -0.13
CA LEU A 116 24.72 13.71 0.60
C LEU A 116 24.95 13.11 2.00
N LEU A 117 26.16 12.63 2.25
CA LEU A 117 26.51 11.92 3.49
C LEU A 117 26.91 12.89 4.62
N ASP A 118 27.55 14.01 4.28
CA ASP A 118 28.04 14.98 5.25
C ASP A 118 27.28 16.31 5.17
N ARG A 119 27.17 17.01 6.31
CA ARG A 119 26.58 18.36 6.36
C ARG A 119 27.27 19.34 5.40
N SER A 120 28.59 19.20 5.22
CA SER A 120 29.38 20.07 4.33
C SER A 120 29.09 19.83 2.84
N ASP A 121 28.42 18.74 2.48
CA ASP A 121 28.00 18.51 1.10
C ASP A 121 26.83 19.39 0.68
N TRP A 122 26.09 19.94 1.65
CA TRP A 122 25.05 20.93 1.41
C TRP A 122 25.68 22.32 1.27
N ILE A 123 25.53 22.89 0.09
CA ILE A 123 25.90 24.28 -0.21
C ILE A 123 24.68 25.20 -0.29
N ALA A 124 23.47 24.62 -0.41
CA ALA A 124 22.21 25.34 -0.36
C ALA A 124 21.88 25.91 1.03
N ARG A 125 21.04 26.95 1.05
CA ARG A 125 20.51 27.59 2.27
C ARG A 125 19.00 27.38 2.38
N PRO A 126 18.44 27.14 3.57
CA PRO A 126 16.99 27.14 3.72
C PRO A 126 16.44 28.55 3.42
N ILE A 127 15.36 28.61 2.64
CA ILE A 127 14.70 29.86 2.26
C ILE A 127 13.24 29.85 2.70
N GLY A 128 12.78 30.97 3.27
CA GLY A 128 11.41 31.16 3.73
C GLY A 128 10.81 32.47 3.21
N SER A 129 9.51 32.65 3.44
CA SER A 129 8.83 33.93 3.16
C SER A 129 9.38 35.04 4.09
N PRO A 130 9.56 36.28 3.59
CA PRO A 130 9.95 37.41 4.43
C PRO A 130 8.84 37.85 5.39
N SER A 131 7.58 37.47 5.13
CA SER A 131 6.43 37.82 5.96
C SER A 131 6.58 37.28 7.38
N GLU A 132 6.09 38.04 8.37
CA GLU A 132 5.99 37.56 9.75
C GLU A 132 4.76 36.66 9.91
N SER A 133 4.93 35.53 10.58
CA SER A 133 3.84 34.66 10.98
C SER A 133 3.13 35.24 12.19
N GLN A 134 1.79 35.13 12.21
CA GLN A 134 1.03 35.43 13.42
C GLN A 134 1.14 34.25 14.39
N PRO A 135 1.34 34.50 15.70
CA PRO A 135 1.32 33.43 16.70
C PRO A 135 -0.02 32.69 16.71
N ASP A 136 0.02 31.38 16.92
CA ASP A 136 -1.16 30.51 17.07
C ASP A 136 -2.15 30.48 15.89
N CYS A 137 -1.76 30.94 14.70
CA CYS A 137 -2.54 30.81 13.47
C CYS A 137 -1.96 29.74 12.52
N PRO A 138 -2.80 29.05 11.73
CA PRO A 138 -2.32 28.23 10.61
C PRO A 138 -1.53 29.10 9.62
N LEU A 139 -0.40 28.57 9.14
CA LEU A 139 0.41 29.20 8.12
C LEU A 139 -0.10 28.80 6.73
N ARG A 140 -0.38 29.81 5.91
CA ARG A 140 -0.73 29.60 4.49
C ARG A 140 0.49 29.00 3.76
N PRO A 141 0.32 27.93 2.97
CA PRO A 141 1.39 27.38 2.16
C PRO A 141 2.05 28.42 1.24
N VAL A 142 3.35 28.25 0.99
CA VAL A 142 4.19 29.19 0.25
C VAL A 142 4.79 28.51 -0.97
N ARG A 143 4.72 29.16 -2.13
CA ARG A 143 5.35 28.74 -3.38
C ARG A 143 6.67 29.48 -3.54
N PHE A 144 7.74 28.74 -3.76
CA PHE A 144 9.09 29.20 -4.07
C PHE A 144 9.41 28.90 -5.53
N ARG A 145 10.12 29.79 -6.20
CA ARG A 145 10.44 29.65 -7.63
C ARG A 145 11.81 30.23 -7.96
N LYS A 146 12.52 29.53 -8.85
CA LYS A 146 13.77 29.99 -9.44
C LYS A 146 13.84 29.61 -10.93
N PRO A 147 13.84 30.59 -11.85
CA PRO A 147 14.26 30.37 -13.22
C PRO A 147 15.78 30.29 -13.31
N PHE A 148 16.30 29.48 -14.22
CA PHE A 148 17.72 29.36 -14.53
C PHE A 148 17.94 28.93 -15.98
N THR A 149 19.15 29.04 -16.49
CA THR A 149 19.53 28.61 -17.83
C THR A 149 20.85 27.86 -17.74
N LEU A 150 20.94 26.74 -18.46
CA LEU A 150 22.16 25.96 -18.53
C LEU A 150 23.20 26.69 -19.41
N PRO A 151 24.51 26.50 -19.15
CA PRO A 151 25.57 26.95 -20.04
C PRO A 151 25.34 26.52 -21.51
N THR A 152 25.70 27.38 -22.47
CA THR A 152 25.43 27.15 -23.90
C THR A 152 26.26 25.98 -24.44
N ALA A 153 25.63 25.07 -25.21
CA ALA A 153 26.22 23.86 -25.82
C ALA A 153 26.47 22.66 -24.89
N SER A 154 25.84 22.62 -23.72
CA SER A 154 25.91 21.51 -22.79
C SER A 154 24.76 20.51 -22.96
N THR A 155 25.04 19.21 -22.87
CA THR A 155 24.03 18.14 -22.79
C THR A 155 23.97 17.67 -21.34
N VAL A 156 22.77 17.58 -20.77
CA VAL A 156 22.62 17.03 -19.41
C VAL A 156 22.86 15.52 -19.43
N GLU A 157 23.94 15.07 -18.79
CA GLU A 157 24.22 13.63 -18.62
C GLU A 157 23.44 13.05 -17.44
N THR A 158 23.50 13.74 -16.30
CA THR A 158 22.78 13.37 -15.09
C THR A 158 22.38 14.61 -14.32
N ALA A 159 21.22 14.56 -13.65
CA ALA A 159 20.81 15.58 -12.70
C ALA A 159 20.16 14.96 -11.46
N ARG A 160 20.51 15.50 -10.29
CA ARG A 160 20.05 15.05 -8.98
C ARG A 160 19.47 16.21 -8.20
N LEU A 161 18.27 16.03 -7.66
CA LEU A 161 17.68 16.96 -6.71
C LEU A 161 17.75 16.38 -5.30
N TYR A 162 18.48 17.07 -4.42
CA TYR A 162 18.48 16.83 -2.98
C TYR A 162 17.57 17.87 -2.32
N ILE A 163 16.53 17.43 -1.61
CA ILE A 163 15.50 18.36 -1.14
C ILE A 163 14.85 17.94 0.19
N THR A 164 14.55 18.93 1.02
CA THR A 164 13.75 18.82 2.24
C THR A 164 13.02 20.15 2.53
N SER A 165 12.23 20.20 3.60
CA SER A 165 11.53 21.42 4.02
C SER A 165 11.35 21.52 5.54
N PHE A 166 11.11 22.74 6.02
CA PHE A 166 10.53 22.98 7.34
C PHE A 166 9.01 22.97 7.18
N GLY A 167 8.44 21.76 7.18
CA GLY A 167 7.04 21.52 6.84
C GLY A 167 6.90 20.25 6.01
N VAL A 168 6.03 20.30 5.02
CA VAL A 168 5.96 19.30 3.94
C VAL A 168 5.98 20.00 2.59
N TYR A 169 6.48 19.37 1.54
CA TYR A 169 6.67 20.01 0.24
C TYR A 169 6.19 19.19 -0.96
N ARG A 170 5.96 19.90 -2.06
CA ARG A 170 5.93 19.37 -3.43
C ARG A 170 6.88 20.17 -4.30
N ALA A 171 7.73 19.49 -5.07
CA ALA A 171 8.68 20.12 -5.96
C ALA A 171 8.29 19.91 -7.42
N PHE A 172 8.61 20.89 -8.25
CA PHE A 172 8.31 20.88 -9.68
C PHE A 172 9.53 21.34 -10.47
N ILE A 173 9.76 20.71 -11.61
CA ILE A 173 10.73 21.18 -12.61
C ILE A 173 9.98 21.30 -13.93
N ASN A 174 9.97 22.50 -14.51
CA ASN A 174 9.34 22.80 -15.79
C ASN A 174 7.86 22.37 -15.91
N GLY A 175 7.09 22.51 -14.81
CA GLY A 175 5.68 22.11 -14.72
C GLY A 175 5.46 20.64 -14.32
N HIS A 176 6.49 19.81 -14.32
CA HIS A 176 6.39 18.40 -13.94
C HIS A 176 6.64 18.22 -12.44
N LEU A 177 5.78 17.46 -11.76
CA LEU A 177 5.99 17.06 -10.37
C LEU A 177 7.24 16.20 -10.25
N VAL A 178 8.10 16.49 -9.27
CA VAL A 178 9.28 15.69 -8.96
C VAL A 178 8.88 14.57 -8.01
N GLY A 179 8.99 13.32 -8.48
CA GLY A 179 8.58 12.13 -7.73
C GLY A 179 7.07 12.02 -7.53
N ASP A 180 6.67 11.05 -6.71
CA ASP A 180 5.28 10.69 -6.41
C ASP A 180 4.98 10.66 -4.89
N GLN A 181 5.94 11.14 -4.09
CA GLN A 181 5.87 11.11 -2.64
C GLN A 181 4.84 12.13 -2.13
N CYS A 182 4.04 11.70 -1.17
CA CYS A 182 3.05 12.53 -0.49
C CYS A 182 3.59 12.92 0.89
N LEU A 183 3.31 14.15 1.35
CA LEU A 183 3.70 14.64 2.67
C LEU A 183 5.21 14.50 2.95
N ALA A 184 6.06 14.58 1.92
CA ALA A 184 7.51 14.61 2.05
C ALA A 184 7.95 15.86 2.83
N PRO A 185 8.94 15.79 3.74
CA PRO A 185 9.85 14.68 3.97
C PRO A 185 9.36 13.62 4.99
N GLY A 186 8.09 13.67 5.40
CA GLY A 186 7.55 12.85 6.48
C GLY A 186 7.87 13.43 7.86
N TRP A 187 7.33 12.80 8.91
CA TRP A 187 7.51 13.21 10.29
C TRP A 187 8.69 12.47 10.94
N THR A 188 9.68 13.25 11.35
CA THR A 188 10.79 12.82 12.22
C THR A 188 10.86 13.71 13.44
N SER A 189 11.69 13.35 14.41
CA SER A 189 12.01 14.21 15.56
C SER A 189 12.86 15.40 15.09
N TYR A 190 12.24 16.43 14.48
CA TYR A 190 12.91 17.52 13.75
C TYR A 190 13.92 18.35 14.57
N ARG A 191 14.00 18.17 15.88
CA ARG A 191 15.07 18.75 16.72
C ARG A 191 16.40 18.01 16.57
N HIS A 192 16.33 16.73 16.21
CA HIS A 192 17.44 15.79 16.16
C HIS A 192 17.74 15.31 14.74
N ARG A 193 16.69 14.99 13.98
CA ARG A 193 16.76 14.36 12.65
C ARG A 193 15.74 15.00 11.71
N LEU A 194 16.13 15.26 10.47
CA LEU A 194 15.25 15.76 9.42
C LEU A 194 15.56 14.99 8.13
N ASN A 195 14.57 14.28 7.60
CA ASN A 195 14.76 13.53 6.36
C ASN A 195 14.93 14.47 5.16
N TYR A 196 15.78 14.09 4.22
CA TYR A 196 15.80 14.67 2.87
C TYR A 196 15.62 13.56 1.83
N GLN A 197 15.19 13.93 0.64
CA GLN A 197 14.97 13.02 -0.48
C GLN A 197 15.96 13.30 -1.60
N VAL A 198 16.27 12.25 -2.36
CA VAL A 198 17.07 12.31 -3.58
C VAL A 198 16.19 11.91 -4.75
N PHE A 199 16.21 12.69 -5.83
CA PHE A 199 15.50 12.38 -7.05
C PHE A 199 16.43 12.44 -8.26
N ASP A 200 16.30 11.48 -9.17
CA ASP A 200 16.79 11.65 -10.53
C ASP A 200 15.83 12.57 -11.29
N VAL A 201 16.33 13.73 -11.69
CA VAL A 201 15.55 14.75 -12.41
C VAL A 201 16.13 15.05 -13.79
N THR A 202 17.06 14.21 -14.25
CA THR A 202 17.65 14.27 -15.60
C THR A 202 16.58 14.44 -16.69
N PRO A 203 15.50 13.63 -16.75
CA PRO A 203 14.51 13.74 -17.83
C PRO A 203 13.60 14.98 -17.73
N LEU A 204 13.66 15.75 -16.63
CA LEU A 204 12.79 16.90 -16.41
C LEU A 204 13.42 18.22 -16.89
N LEU A 205 14.72 18.21 -17.18
CA LEU A 205 15.48 19.38 -17.62
C LEU A 205 15.44 19.53 -19.14
N ASN A 206 15.58 20.77 -19.60
CA ASN A 206 15.83 21.06 -21.01
C ASN A 206 17.29 21.47 -21.18
N ASP A 207 17.96 20.83 -22.13
CA ASP A 207 19.31 21.18 -22.56
C ASP A 207 19.37 22.58 -23.17
N GLU A 208 18.29 23.00 -23.84
CA GLU A 208 18.17 24.30 -24.49
C GLU A 208 17.12 25.19 -23.82
N GLY A 209 17.48 26.44 -23.55
CA GLY A 209 16.55 27.47 -23.07
C GLY A 209 16.35 27.52 -21.55
N PRO A 210 15.34 28.27 -21.08
CA PRO A 210 15.10 28.48 -19.66
C PRO A 210 14.48 27.24 -19.01
N ASN A 211 14.99 26.92 -17.83
CA ASN A 211 14.43 25.95 -16.91
C ASN A 211 13.85 26.67 -15.69
N VAL A 212 12.88 26.05 -15.02
CA VAL A 212 12.27 26.55 -13.78
C VAL A 212 12.23 25.41 -12.79
N ILE A 213 12.76 25.65 -11.59
CA ILE A 213 12.51 24.83 -10.41
C ILE A 213 11.56 25.59 -9.47
N ALA A 214 10.58 24.87 -8.93
CA ALA A 214 9.55 25.41 -8.05
C ALA A 214 9.31 24.45 -6.88
N VAL A 215 9.00 24.99 -5.70
CA VAL A 215 8.69 24.20 -4.51
C VAL A 215 7.51 24.85 -3.78
N GLU A 216 6.45 24.10 -3.51
CA GLU A 216 5.37 24.55 -2.61
C GLU A 216 5.55 23.88 -1.25
N VAL A 217 5.53 24.65 -0.18
CA VAL A 217 5.72 24.18 1.20
C VAL A 217 4.49 24.52 2.04
N ALA A 218 3.98 23.55 2.78
CA ALA A 218 2.90 23.68 3.74
C ALA A 218 3.34 23.28 5.16
N GLU A 219 2.47 23.51 6.15
CA GLU A 219 2.77 23.32 7.58
C GLU A 219 3.31 21.94 7.93
N GLY A 220 2.66 20.89 7.41
CA GLY A 220 2.93 19.51 7.81
C GLY A 220 2.97 19.36 9.33
N TRP A 221 3.75 18.42 9.83
CA TRP A 221 3.98 18.26 11.28
C TRP A 221 4.88 19.34 11.89
N TYR A 222 5.57 20.15 11.08
CA TYR A 222 6.55 21.11 11.58
C TYR A 222 5.88 22.28 12.32
N THR A 223 4.81 22.85 11.76
CA THR A 223 4.09 23.99 12.35
C THR A 223 2.63 23.75 12.71
N THR A 224 1.98 22.70 12.17
CA THR A 224 0.55 22.47 12.41
C THR A 224 0.24 22.23 13.90
N ARG A 225 -1.05 22.26 14.22
CA ARG A 225 -1.55 21.88 15.55
C ARG A 225 -1.45 20.36 15.72
N LEU A 226 -0.73 19.93 16.75
CA LEU A 226 -0.53 18.52 17.09
C LEU A 226 -0.94 18.20 18.52
N GLY A 227 -1.46 17.00 18.72
CA GLY A 227 -1.92 16.47 20.01
C GLY A 227 -3.37 16.83 20.35
N PHE A 228 -3.85 16.20 21.43
CA PHE A 228 -5.23 16.25 21.90
C PHE A 228 -5.49 17.38 22.91
N ARG A 229 -6.75 17.54 23.36
CA ARG A 229 -7.22 18.66 24.21
C ARG A 229 -6.91 20.05 23.62
N GLY A 230 -7.12 20.18 22.32
CA GLY A 230 -6.85 21.40 21.57
C GLY A 230 -5.42 21.50 21.01
N GLY A 231 -4.50 20.63 21.41
CA GLY A 231 -3.16 20.52 20.82
C GLY A 231 -2.28 21.78 20.97
N ARG A 232 -1.11 21.76 20.32
CA ARG A 232 -0.17 22.88 20.26
C ARG A 232 0.35 23.06 18.84
N ARG A 233 0.56 24.31 18.41
CA ARG A 233 1.15 24.65 17.11
C ARG A 233 2.63 24.98 17.26
N GLN A 234 3.32 25.07 16.11
CA GLN A 234 4.68 25.63 16.02
C GLN A 234 5.66 24.94 16.98
N ILE A 235 5.54 23.61 17.13
CA ILE A 235 6.33 22.82 18.09
C ILE A 235 7.81 22.80 17.73
N TYR A 236 8.12 22.83 16.44
CA TYR A 236 9.48 22.76 15.91
C TYR A 236 9.97 24.10 15.34
N GLY A 237 9.06 24.94 14.87
CA GLY A 237 9.36 26.29 14.39
C GLY A 237 8.09 27.03 13.97
N ASP A 238 8.25 28.31 13.65
CA ASP A 238 7.18 29.25 13.33
C ASP A 238 7.18 29.72 11.85
N ARG A 239 8.03 29.12 11.01
CA ARG A 239 8.24 29.47 9.61
C ARG A 239 8.34 28.24 8.71
N LEU A 240 7.78 28.37 7.51
CA LEU A 240 7.93 27.41 6.43
C LEU A 240 9.19 27.71 5.63
N ALA A 241 9.91 26.66 5.22
CA ALA A 241 11.13 26.80 4.45
C ALA A 241 11.34 25.67 3.45
N ALA A 242 11.96 25.98 2.31
CA ALA A 242 12.50 25.01 1.37
C ALA A 242 14.04 24.96 1.47
N LEU A 243 14.61 23.76 1.42
CA LEU A 243 16.05 23.55 1.25
C LEU A 243 16.23 22.59 0.08
N ALA A 244 16.75 23.10 -1.04
CA ALA A 244 16.91 22.31 -2.25
C ALA A 244 18.25 22.59 -2.95
N GLN A 245 18.89 21.52 -3.41
CA GLN A 245 20.15 21.53 -4.13
C GLN A 245 20.01 20.64 -5.37
N LEU A 246 19.90 21.27 -6.53
CA LEU A 246 19.90 20.61 -7.84
C LEU A 246 21.33 20.60 -8.36
N GLU A 247 21.90 19.41 -8.57
CA GLU A 247 23.22 19.22 -9.16
C GLU A 247 23.08 18.59 -10.55
N ILE A 248 23.79 19.15 -11.53
CA ILE A 248 23.67 18.81 -12.95
C ILE A 248 25.08 18.56 -13.49
N GLN A 249 25.29 17.39 -14.09
CA GLN A 249 26.49 17.05 -14.83
C GLN A 249 26.23 17.33 -16.32
N LEU A 250 27.05 18.21 -16.92
CA LEU A 250 26.89 18.74 -18.29
C LEU A 250 27.92 18.16 -19.29
N GLY A 251 28.70 17.17 -18.83
CA GLY A 251 29.87 16.57 -19.48
C GLY A 251 30.88 16.13 -18.41
N PRO A 252 31.95 15.36 -18.71
CA PRO A 252 32.76 14.66 -17.69
C PRO A 252 33.35 15.50 -16.55
N GLU A 253 33.65 16.78 -16.81
CA GLU A 253 34.28 17.70 -15.84
C GLU A 253 33.42 18.96 -15.56
N ASP A 254 32.26 19.10 -16.20
CA ASP A 254 31.42 20.31 -16.09
C ASP A 254 30.22 20.07 -15.18
N ARG A 255 30.21 20.78 -14.05
CA ARG A 255 29.17 20.69 -13.01
C ARG A 255 28.48 22.03 -12.84
N PHE A 256 27.15 22.01 -12.89
CA PHE A 256 26.30 23.16 -12.65
C PHE A 256 25.34 22.86 -11.50
N SER A 257 25.12 23.83 -10.61
CA SER A 257 24.24 23.66 -9.46
C SER A 257 23.25 24.81 -9.33
N VAL A 258 22.00 24.48 -9.02
CA VAL A 258 20.96 25.45 -8.64
C VAL A 258 20.55 25.16 -7.20
N CYS A 259 20.87 26.08 -6.31
CA CYS A 259 20.63 25.93 -4.88
C CYS A 259 19.58 26.93 -4.40
N THR A 260 18.86 26.59 -3.33
CA THR A 260 18.05 27.57 -2.59
C THR A 260 18.96 28.63 -1.96
N ASP A 261 18.71 29.89 -2.30
CA ASP A 261 19.47 31.08 -1.89
C ASP A 261 18.60 32.35 -1.99
N SER A 262 19.16 33.51 -1.66
CA SER A 262 18.47 34.81 -1.71
C SER A 262 17.97 35.25 -3.10
N THR A 263 18.33 34.54 -4.17
CA THR A 263 17.94 34.88 -5.55
C THR A 263 16.63 34.21 -6.00
N TRP A 264 16.03 33.40 -5.13
CA TRP A 264 14.70 32.85 -5.30
C TRP A 264 13.62 33.89 -4.98
N THR A 265 12.43 33.64 -5.51
CA THR A 265 11.24 34.42 -5.18
C THR A 265 10.15 33.52 -4.60
N CYS A 266 9.24 34.09 -3.80
CA CYS A 266 8.10 33.37 -3.27
C CYS A 266 6.78 34.15 -3.37
N THR A 267 5.67 33.42 -3.29
CA THR A 267 4.30 33.96 -3.23
C THR A 267 3.39 33.01 -2.41
N PRO A 268 2.29 33.47 -1.80
CA PRO A 268 1.31 32.57 -1.18
C PRO A 268 0.69 31.59 -2.19
N SER A 269 0.40 30.35 -1.76
CA SER A 269 -0.32 29.34 -2.56
C SER A 269 -1.82 29.64 -2.62
N ALA A 270 -2.51 29.21 -3.68
CA ALA A 270 -3.98 29.21 -3.75
C ALA A 270 -4.64 28.27 -2.71
N ILE A 271 -3.86 27.37 -2.11
CA ILE A 271 -4.25 26.70 -0.87
C ILE A 271 -4.16 27.74 0.26
N VAL A 272 -5.31 28.16 0.77
CA VAL A 272 -5.41 29.23 1.77
C VAL A 272 -5.06 28.72 3.17
N ARG A 273 -5.34 27.44 3.42
CA ARG A 273 -5.08 26.76 4.69
C ARG A 273 -4.96 25.25 4.43
N SER A 274 -3.98 24.59 5.03
CA SER A 274 -3.88 23.13 4.98
C SER A 274 -3.31 22.61 6.29
N GLU A 275 -4.12 21.83 7.00
CA GLU A 275 -3.81 21.31 8.32
C GLU A 275 -4.12 19.81 8.37
N LEU A 276 -3.23 19.02 8.99
CA LEU A 276 -3.41 17.57 9.08
C LEU A 276 -4.73 17.16 9.76
N TYR A 277 -5.16 17.87 10.81
CA TYR A 277 -6.39 17.54 11.54
C TYR A 277 -7.65 18.21 10.98
N ASP A 278 -7.53 19.45 10.50
CA ASP A 278 -8.70 20.25 10.14
C ASP A 278 -9.09 20.14 8.66
N GLY A 279 -8.15 19.72 7.79
CA GLY A 279 -8.33 19.63 6.34
C GLY A 279 -7.74 20.81 5.58
N GLU A 280 -8.09 20.90 4.30
CA GLU A 280 -7.53 21.87 3.35
C GLU A 280 -8.61 22.78 2.74
N VAL A 281 -8.29 24.07 2.61
CA VAL A 281 -9.13 25.06 1.91
C VAL A 281 -8.39 25.54 0.68
N TYR A 282 -8.95 25.27 -0.49
CA TYR A 282 -8.39 25.65 -1.79
C TYR A 282 -9.28 26.71 -2.47
N ASP A 283 -8.70 27.87 -2.80
CA ASP A 283 -9.41 28.95 -3.47
C ASP A 283 -8.92 29.13 -4.90
N THR A 284 -9.70 28.63 -5.87
CA THR A 284 -9.28 28.58 -7.26
C THR A 284 -9.28 29.96 -7.92
N ARG A 285 -9.86 30.96 -7.25
CA ARG A 285 -9.80 32.37 -7.68
C ARG A 285 -8.41 32.96 -7.48
N GLU A 286 -7.60 32.34 -6.60
CA GLU A 286 -6.21 32.74 -6.34
C GLU A 286 -5.19 31.86 -7.09
N GLU A 287 -5.65 30.89 -7.89
CA GLU A 287 -4.76 29.97 -8.61
C GLU A 287 -4.20 30.58 -9.91
N ASN A 288 -2.89 30.42 -10.10
CA ASN A 288 -2.19 30.67 -11.35
C ASN A 288 -1.50 29.38 -11.77
N THR A 289 -2.11 28.61 -12.66
CA THR A 289 -1.65 27.28 -13.08
C THR A 289 -0.29 27.27 -13.78
N THR A 290 0.25 28.42 -14.16
CA THR A 290 1.56 28.53 -14.87
C THR A 290 2.74 28.84 -13.94
N TRP A 291 2.51 28.95 -12.62
CA TRP A 291 3.52 29.39 -11.65
C TRP A 291 4.80 28.56 -11.63
N ASN A 292 4.67 27.26 -11.91
CA ASN A 292 5.75 26.26 -11.97
C ASN A 292 6.17 25.89 -13.40
N CYS A 293 5.55 26.50 -14.42
CA CYS A 293 5.82 26.27 -15.83
C CYS A 293 6.98 27.15 -16.36
N ARG A 294 7.43 26.83 -17.58
CA ARG A 294 8.48 27.56 -18.30
C ARG A 294 8.04 28.99 -18.63
N GLY A 295 8.92 29.97 -18.39
CA GLY A 295 8.67 31.40 -18.64
C GLY A 295 9.50 32.28 -17.69
N LEU A 296 9.93 33.47 -18.11
CA LEU A 296 10.73 34.35 -17.24
C LEU A 296 9.87 35.01 -16.15
N GLU A 297 8.63 35.37 -16.49
CA GLU A 297 7.64 35.90 -15.57
C GLU A 297 6.33 35.08 -15.68
N PRO A 298 5.73 34.68 -14.55
CA PRO A 298 4.36 34.15 -14.58
C PRO A 298 3.42 35.27 -15.04
N SER A 299 2.44 34.98 -15.90
CA SER A 299 1.43 35.98 -16.29
C SER A 299 0.66 36.40 -15.03
N VAL A 300 0.86 37.62 -14.53
CA VAL A 300 0.24 38.04 -13.26
C VAL A 300 -0.98 38.93 -13.53
N GLU A 301 -2.18 38.38 -13.35
CA GLU A 301 -3.30 39.10 -12.74
C GLU A 301 -3.44 38.54 -11.31
N GLY A 302 -2.86 39.19 -10.29
CA GLY A 302 -2.85 38.66 -8.90
C GLY A 302 -1.65 39.02 -8.01
N LEU A 303 -1.52 38.34 -6.85
CA LEU A 303 -0.49 38.56 -5.82
C LEU A 303 0.94 38.46 -6.40
N GLY A 304 1.73 39.52 -6.24
CA GLY A 304 3.08 39.61 -6.79
C GLY A 304 4.10 38.70 -6.07
N TRP A 305 5.09 38.23 -6.83
CA TRP A 305 6.25 37.50 -6.29
C TRP A 305 7.18 38.44 -5.54
N VAL A 306 7.65 38.01 -4.36
CA VAL A 306 8.59 38.77 -3.52
C VAL A 306 9.90 38.01 -3.33
N ALA A 307 10.97 38.71 -2.97
CA ALA A 307 12.24 38.07 -2.62
C ALA A 307 12.10 37.19 -1.37
N VAL A 308 12.80 36.06 -1.35
CA VAL A 308 12.84 35.17 -0.18
C VAL A 308 13.76 35.72 0.92
N ARG A 309 13.65 35.13 2.10
CA ARG A 309 14.59 35.33 3.22
C ARG A 309 15.36 34.03 3.46
N GLU A 310 16.69 34.11 3.51
CA GLU A 310 17.52 32.99 3.98
C GLU A 310 17.34 32.79 5.50
N LEU A 311 17.28 31.53 5.91
CA LEU A 311 17.13 31.11 7.30
C LEU A 311 18.36 30.32 7.75
N ASP A 312 18.49 30.15 9.06
CA ASP A 312 19.57 29.34 9.62
C ASP A 312 19.44 27.88 9.20
N PHE A 313 20.58 27.26 8.89
CA PHE A 313 20.64 25.84 8.55
C PHE A 313 20.25 25.01 9.79
N PRO A 314 19.40 23.97 9.66
CA PRO A 314 18.89 23.24 10.81
C PRO A 314 20.03 22.65 11.68
N ILE A 315 19.78 22.59 12.99
CA ILE A 315 20.66 21.90 13.95
C ILE A 315 20.49 20.38 13.80
N ALA A 316 19.30 19.92 13.41
CA ALA A 316 19.01 18.53 13.13
C ALA A 316 19.98 17.94 12.09
N THR A 317 20.27 16.66 12.25
CA THR A 317 21.02 15.88 11.27
C THR A 317 20.13 15.67 10.05
N LEU A 318 20.61 16.02 8.87
CA LEU A 318 19.93 15.69 7.63
C LEU A 318 20.21 14.23 7.27
N VAL A 319 19.16 13.44 7.08
CA VAL A 319 19.27 11.98 6.89
C VAL A 319 18.55 11.56 5.62
N ALA A 320 19.18 10.70 4.81
CA ALA A 320 18.45 9.97 3.78
C ALA A 320 17.81 8.74 4.45
N PRO A 321 16.47 8.62 4.46
CA PRO A 321 15.78 7.59 5.23
C PRO A 321 15.97 6.20 4.61
N ASP A 322 16.01 5.16 5.44
CA ASP A 322 15.87 3.76 5.01
C ASP A 322 14.39 3.37 4.83
N ALA A 323 13.48 4.15 5.41
CA ALA A 323 12.05 4.01 5.25
C ALA A 323 11.59 4.37 3.81
N PRO A 324 10.68 3.58 3.19
CA PRO A 324 10.03 4.02 1.97
C PRO A 324 9.15 5.26 2.22
N PRO A 325 8.91 6.11 1.21
CA PRO A 325 8.10 7.31 1.38
C PRO A 325 6.60 6.98 1.49
N VAL A 326 5.81 7.96 1.95
CA VAL A 326 4.35 7.90 1.86
C VAL A 326 3.92 8.13 0.41
N ARG A 327 2.99 7.30 -0.10
CA ARG A 327 2.45 7.40 -1.46
C ARG A 327 0.94 7.21 -1.49
N ILE A 328 0.31 7.54 -2.61
CA ILE A 328 -0.98 6.96 -2.98
C ILE A 328 -0.72 5.51 -3.39
N THR A 329 -1.27 4.55 -2.66
CA THR A 329 -1.00 3.11 -2.87
C THR A 329 -2.16 2.38 -3.51
N GLU A 330 -3.36 2.94 -3.45
CA GLU A 330 -4.58 2.36 -4.00
C GLU A 330 -5.64 3.43 -4.22
N GLU A 331 -6.52 3.21 -5.20
CA GLU A 331 -7.70 4.04 -5.45
C GLU A 331 -8.97 3.23 -5.16
N ILE A 332 -9.89 3.81 -4.39
CA ILE A 332 -11.18 3.18 -4.04
C ILE A 332 -12.32 4.06 -4.54
N ASN A 333 -13.15 3.50 -5.41
CA ASN A 333 -14.39 4.15 -5.84
C ASN A 333 -15.49 3.94 -4.78
N PRO A 334 -16.38 4.92 -4.61
CA PRO A 334 -17.52 4.79 -3.71
C PRO A 334 -18.48 3.68 -4.16
N ILE A 335 -19.14 3.05 -3.20
CA ILE A 335 -20.10 1.96 -3.45
C ILE A 335 -21.55 2.44 -3.39
N SER A 336 -21.82 3.54 -2.69
CA SER A 336 -23.17 4.11 -2.60
C SER A 336 -23.16 5.59 -2.23
N VAL A 337 -24.27 6.25 -2.53
CA VAL A 337 -24.60 7.62 -2.11
C VAL A 337 -25.98 7.57 -1.48
N GLN A 338 -26.15 8.17 -0.31
CA GLN A 338 -27.40 8.15 0.43
C GLN A 338 -27.74 9.52 1.02
N LYS A 339 -29.03 9.73 1.27
CA LYS A 339 -29.52 10.88 2.04
C LYS A 339 -29.68 10.46 3.51
N THR A 340 -29.10 11.23 4.41
CA THR A 340 -29.27 11.02 5.85
C THR A 340 -30.68 11.43 6.31
N PRO A 341 -31.13 11.05 7.52
CA PRO A 341 -32.44 11.48 8.05
C PRO A 341 -32.68 13.00 8.02
N SER A 342 -31.63 13.81 8.19
CA SER A 342 -31.67 15.28 8.10
C SER A 342 -31.51 15.83 6.66
N GLY A 343 -31.43 14.95 5.66
CA GLY A 343 -31.35 15.31 4.23
C GLY A 343 -29.94 15.60 3.70
N LYS A 344 -28.87 15.31 4.46
CA LYS A 344 -27.49 15.49 4.00
C LYS A 344 -27.10 14.38 3.01
N THR A 345 -26.25 14.71 2.04
CA THR A 345 -25.67 13.70 1.12
C THR A 345 -24.45 13.07 1.74
N VAL A 346 -24.43 11.75 1.86
CA VAL A 346 -23.28 10.98 2.36
C VAL A 346 -22.90 9.90 1.37
N VAL A 347 -21.61 9.79 1.10
CA VAL A 347 -20.98 8.80 0.23
C VAL A 347 -20.34 7.71 1.10
N ASP A 348 -20.57 6.43 0.79
CA ASP A 348 -19.92 5.28 1.43
C ASP A 348 -18.89 4.67 0.49
N PHE A 349 -17.64 4.55 0.94
CA PHE A 349 -16.55 3.88 0.21
C PHE A 349 -16.47 2.38 0.48
N GLY A 350 -17.27 1.84 1.40
CA GLY A 350 -17.31 0.42 1.75
C GLY A 350 -16.14 -0.06 2.61
N GLN A 351 -15.11 0.76 2.79
CA GLN A 351 -13.90 0.48 3.56
C GLN A 351 -13.54 1.71 4.40
N ASN A 352 -13.21 1.52 5.69
CA ASN A 352 -12.58 2.56 6.49
C ASN A 352 -11.11 2.61 6.10
N LEU A 353 -10.71 3.67 5.40
CA LEU A 353 -9.41 3.86 4.77
C LEU A 353 -8.76 5.14 5.30
N VAL A 354 -7.50 5.37 4.92
CA VAL A 354 -6.77 6.59 5.26
C VAL A 354 -6.22 7.20 3.99
N GLY A 355 -6.41 8.50 3.84
CA GLY A 355 -5.91 9.25 2.69
C GLY A 355 -6.77 10.47 2.40
N ARG A 356 -7.03 10.71 1.12
CA ARG A 356 -7.72 11.92 0.65
C ARG A 356 -8.65 11.63 -0.52
N LEU A 357 -9.54 12.56 -0.83
CA LEU A 357 -10.41 12.44 -2.01
C LEU A 357 -9.75 12.97 -3.28
N ARG A 358 -10.14 12.42 -4.43
CA ARG A 358 -10.00 13.02 -5.75
C ARG A 358 -11.40 13.33 -6.30
N VAL A 359 -11.56 14.54 -6.81
CA VAL A 359 -12.72 15.01 -7.56
C VAL A 359 -12.31 15.09 -9.03
N ARG A 360 -12.90 14.25 -9.89
CA ARG A 360 -12.47 14.11 -11.30
C ARG A 360 -12.75 15.34 -12.15
N SER A 361 -13.97 15.86 -12.09
CA SER A 361 -14.36 17.11 -12.73
C SER A 361 -15.32 17.85 -11.81
N LEU A 362 -15.19 19.17 -11.81
CA LEU A 362 -16.03 20.09 -11.03
C LEU A 362 -16.14 21.41 -11.78
N THR A 363 -17.37 21.85 -12.04
CA THR A 363 -17.63 23.13 -12.71
C THR A 363 -18.84 23.78 -12.08
N GLN A 364 -18.66 24.81 -11.25
CA GLN A 364 -19.77 25.62 -10.73
C GLN A 364 -19.46 27.12 -10.76
N PRO A 365 -20.46 28.01 -10.61
CA PRO A 365 -20.26 29.45 -10.67
C PRO A 365 -19.20 30.01 -9.72
N VAL A 366 -18.67 31.18 -10.06
CA VAL A 366 -17.71 31.93 -9.24
C VAL A 366 -18.27 32.12 -7.82
N GLY A 367 -17.48 31.78 -6.81
CA GLY A 367 -17.82 31.93 -5.40
C GLY A 367 -18.61 30.76 -4.81
N SER A 368 -18.99 29.76 -5.60
CA SER A 368 -19.54 28.50 -5.08
C SER A 368 -18.55 27.83 -4.12
N ARG A 369 -19.08 27.18 -3.09
CA ARG A 369 -18.31 26.49 -2.06
C ARG A 369 -18.75 25.05 -1.93
N LEU A 370 -17.79 24.14 -2.09
CA LEU A 370 -17.97 22.72 -1.81
C LEU A 370 -17.23 22.35 -0.54
N SER A 371 -17.80 21.45 0.24
CA SER A 371 -17.14 20.88 1.43
C SER A 371 -17.33 19.37 1.52
N PHE A 372 -16.26 18.69 1.96
CA PHE A 372 -16.18 17.26 2.16
C PHE A 372 -15.82 16.99 3.62
N ILE A 373 -16.77 16.47 4.41
CA ILE A 373 -16.57 16.16 5.83
C ILE A 373 -16.41 14.65 5.99
N HIS A 374 -15.28 14.23 6.53
CA HIS A 374 -14.87 12.83 6.58
C HIS A 374 -15.13 12.21 7.96
N ALA A 375 -15.68 10.99 8.01
CA ALA A 375 -15.78 10.22 9.25
C ALA A 375 -15.74 8.70 9.02
N GLU A 376 -15.42 7.97 10.08
CA GLU A 376 -15.27 6.50 10.04
C GLU A 376 -16.62 5.76 10.05
N VAL A 377 -17.63 6.33 10.71
CA VAL A 377 -18.92 5.65 11.00
C VAL A 377 -20.11 6.59 10.83
N LEU A 378 -21.29 5.97 10.78
CA LEU A 378 -22.56 6.65 10.94
C LEU A 378 -23.13 6.36 12.34
N GLU A 379 -23.81 7.33 12.93
CA GLU A 379 -24.56 7.20 14.17
C GLU A 379 -25.98 7.72 13.93
N HIS A 380 -26.99 6.89 14.21
CA HIS A 380 -28.40 7.19 13.91
C HIS A 380 -28.66 7.61 12.44
N GLY A 381 -27.85 7.11 11.50
CA GLY A 381 -27.94 7.44 10.07
C GLY A 381 -27.29 8.77 9.67
N GLU A 382 -26.68 9.48 10.62
CA GLU A 382 -25.93 10.72 10.41
C GLU A 382 -24.42 10.48 10.54
N LEU A 383 -23.60 11.42 10.06
CA LEU A 383 -22.14 11.30 10.13
C LEU A 383 -21.63 11.37 11.58
N GLY A 384 -20.94 10.32 12.04
CA GLY A 384 -20.43 10.21 13.41
C GLY A 384 -19.15 11.00 13.64
N THR A 385 -19.23 12.32 13.79
CA THR A 385 -18.06 13.22 13.91
C THR A 385 -17.59 13.50 15.33
N ARG A 386 -18.41 13.25 16.36
CA ARG A 386 -18.04 13.44 17.77
C ARG A 386 -16.68 12.80 18.14
N PRO A 387 -16.34 11.57 17.71
CA PRO A 387 -15.08 10.94 18.09
C PRO A 387 -13.82 11.54 17.42
N LEU A 388 -14.00 12.42 16.43
CA LEU A 388 -12.90 13.21 15.84
C LEU A 388 -12.37 14.27 16.82
N ARG A 389 -13.11 14.55 17.90
CA ARG A 389 -12.80 15.56 18.93
C ARG A 389 -12.60 16.95 18.31
N HIS A 390 -11.39 17.51 18.37
CA HIS A 390 -11.08 18.82 17.79
C HIS A 390 -10.55 18.76 16.35
N ALA A 391 -10.50 17.59 15.71
CA ALA A 391 -10.18 17.48 14.28
C ALA A 391 -11.44 17.73 13.45
N LYS A 392 -11.41 18.73 12.55
CA LYS A 392 -12.55 19.04 11.67
C LYS A 392 -12.70 18.05 10.51
N CYS A 393 -11.59 17.47 10.04
CA CYS A 393 -11.54 16.57 8.89
C CYS A 393 -12.37 17.05 7.67
N THR A 394 -12.24 18.33 7.33
CA THR A 394 -13.07 18.99 6.32
C THR A 394 -12.22 19.65 5.24
N ASP A 395 -12.40 19.23 3.99
CA ASP A 395 -11.78 19.88 2.84
C ASP A 395 -12.78 20.77 2.11
N GLU A 396 -12.35 21.95 1.65
CA GLU A 396 -13.18 22.95 1.01
C GLU A 396 -12.58 23.47 -0.30
N ILE A 397 -13.44 23.67 -1.30
CA ILE A 397 -13.09 24.29 -2.59
C ILE A 397 -13.94 25.55 -2.78
N ILE A 398 -13.29 26.67 -3.11
CA ILE A 398 -13.95 27.92 -3.52
C ILE A 398 -13.69 28.12 -5.01
N LEU A 399 -14.75 28.18 -5.80
CA LEU A 399 -14.68 28.10 -7.26
C LEU A 399 -14.56 29.47 -7.94
N ASN A 400 -13.91 29.49 -9.10
CA ASN A 400 -13.71 30.66 -9.97
C ASN A 400 -14.52 30.58 -11.28
N GLY A 401 -15.43 29.60 -11.41
CA GLY A 401 -16.23 29.41 -12.61
C GLY A 401 -15.57 28.56 -13.71
N ALA A 402 -14.26 28.31 -13.64
CA ALA A 402 -13.58 27.42 -14.56
C ALA A 402 -13.71 25.96 -14.11
N GLU A 403 -13.71 25.03 -15.06
CA GLU A 403 -13.65 23.60 -14.77
C GLU A 403 -12.32 23.27 -14.08
N ILE A 404 -12.40 22.43 -13.05
CA ILE A 404 -11.24 21.85 -12.38
C ILE A 404 -11.24 20.35 -12.63
N LEU A 405 -10.10 19.84 -13.09
CA LEU A 405 -9.89 18.41 -13.32
C LEU A 405 -9.00 17.82 -12.24
N ASP A 406 -9.34 16.61 -11.79
CA ASP A 406 -8.58 15.78 -10.86
C ASP A 406 -8.08 16.50 -9.61
N TRP A 407 -8.93 17.34 -9.01
CA TRP A 407 -8.60 18.04 -7.77
C TRP A 407 -8.49 17.05 -6.61
N SER A 408 -7.50 17.28 -5.74
CA SER A 408 -7.31 16.55 -4.49
C SER A 408 -6.59 17.47 -3.49
N PRO A 409 -6.90 17.42 -2.17
CA PRO A 409 -6.17 18.23 -1.20
C PRO A 409 -4.72 17.77 -1.08
N GLN A 410 -3.77 18.67 -0.90
CA GLN A 410 -2.34 18.36 -1.10
C GLN A 410 -1.59 17.99 0.18
N TYR A 411 -1.90 18.64 1.31
CA TYR A 411 -1.08 18.55 2.53
C TYR A 411 -1.86 18.11 3.78
N THR A 412 -2.94 17.37 3.59
CA THR A 412 -3.74 16.76 4.65
C THR A 412 -4.14 15.32 4.30
N PHE A 413 -4.61 14.58 5.30
CA PHE A 413 -5.16 13.24 5.15
C PHE A 413 -6.21 13.00 6.24
N HIS A 414 -7.13 12.07 5.99
CA HIS A 414 -8.22 11.73 6.91
C HIS A 414 -8.36 10.22 7.01
N GLY A 415 -8.75 9.72 8.19
CA GLY A 415 -9.28 8.35 8.35
C GLY A 415 -10.79 8.35 8.20
N PHE A 416 -11.31 7.66 7.19
CA PHE A 416 -12.75 7.67 6.90
C PHE A 416 -13.24 6.48 6.08
N ARG A 417 -14.54 6.20 6.23
CA ARG A 417 -15.33 5.37 5.30
C ARG A 417 -16.40 6.20 4.60
N TYR A 418 -16.92 7.20 5.31
CA TYR A 418 -18.04 8.00 4.90
C TYR A 418 -17.60 9.45 4.68
N VAL A 419 -18.16 10.08 3.65
CA VAL A 419 -17.96 11.50 3.39
C VAL A 419 -19.30 12.18 3.22
N GLN A 420 -19.58 13.19 4.03
CA GLN A 420 -20.68 14.11 3.78
C GLN A 420 -20.24 15.16 2.77
N VAL A 421 -21.03 15.35 1.72
CA VAL A 421 -20.77 16.34 0.66
C VAL A 421 -21.81 17.46 0.73
N ASN A 422 -21.35 18.70 0.83
CA ASN A 422 -22.21 19.88 0.74
C ASN A 422 -21.79 20.75 -0.46
N GLY A 423 -22.78 21.37 -1.12
CA GLY A 423 -22.54 22.25 -2.27
C GLY A 423 -22.40 21.54 -3.62
N TRP A 424 -22.58 20.22 -3.68
CA TRP A 424 -22.55 19.46 -4.94
C TRP A 424 -23.84 19.63 -5.74
N ASP A 425 -23.73 19.84 -7.05
CA ASP A 425 -24.85 19.88 -7.99
C ASP A 425 -24.78 18.65 -8.90
N GLU A 426 -25.65 17.65 -8.69
CA GLU A 426 -25.63 16.42 -9.50
C GLU A 426 -26.07 16.63 -10.95
N GLU A 427 -26.85 17.68 -11.26
CA GLU A 427 -27.27 17.99 -12.63
C GLU A 427 -26.11 18.59 -13.42
N GLN A 428 -25.32 19.45 -12.77
CA GLN A 428 -24.20 20.14 -13.38
C GLN A 428 -22.90 19.32 -13.35
N ASP A 429 -22.55 18.77 -12.19
CA ASP A 429 -21.27 18.08 -11.95
C ASP A 429 -21.38 16.56 -12.13
N GLY A 430 -22.59 16.02 -12.33
CA GLY A 430 -22.83 14.60 -12.49
C GLY A 430 -22.81 13.81 -11.16
N SER A 431 -22.85 12.48 -11.27
CA SER A 431 -22.95 11.61 -10.10
C SER A 431 -21.67 11.61 -9.27
N LEU A 432 -21.84 11.74 -7.94
CA LEU A 432 -20.76 11.55 -6.97
C LEU A 432 -20.10 10.16 -7.06
N LEU A 433 -20.82 9.13 -7.55
CA LEU A 433 -20.25 7.78 -7.72
C LEU A 433 -19.14 7.72 -8.77
N VAL A 434 -19.19 8.62 -9.75
CA VAL A 434 -18.23 8.68 -10.86
C VAL A 434 -17.16 9.72 -10.58
N ASN A 435 -17.54 10.84 -9.95
CA ASN A 435 -16.66 11.97 -9.74
C ASN A 435 -15.77 11.86 -8.51
N LEU A 436 -16.14 11.07 -7.50
CA LEU A 436 -15.31 10.87 -6.31
C LEU A 436 -14.54 9.57 -6.38
N THR A 437 -13.27 9.64 -5.98
CA THR A 437 -12.42 8.48 -5.71
C THR A 437 -11.65 8.75 -4.42
N ALA A 438 -11.54 7.79 -3.51
CA ALA A 438 -10.64 7.87 -2.37
C ALA A 438 -9.24 7.40 -2.78
N LEU A 439 -8.23 8.20 -2.50
CA LEU A 439 -6.81 7.91 -2.72
C LEU A 439 -6.21 7.42 -1.39
N VAL A 440 -5.94 6.13 -1.28
CA VAL A 440 -5.40 5.50 -0.07
C VAL A 440 -3.93 5.87 0.11
N MET A 441 -3.58 6.40 1.27
CA MET A 441 -2.25 6.90 1.61
C MET A 441 -1.63 6.12 2.77
N HIS A 442 -0.40 5.64 2.56
CA HIS A 442 0.46 5.13 3.64
C HIS A 442 1.92 5.06 3.16
N THR A 443 2.84 4.81 4.09
CA THR A 443 4.23 4.48 3.79
C THR A 443 4.27 3.24 2.89
N ASP A 444 4.91 3.35 1.72
CA ASP A 444 4.90 2.35 0.65
C ASP A 444 5.79 1.13 0.96
N MET A 445 5.46 0.44 2.04
CA MET A 445 6.15 -0.77 2.48
C MET A 445 5.86 -1.93 1.52
N ALA A 446 6.88 -2.76 1.27
CA ALA A 446 6.70 -3.99 0.52
C ALA A 446 5.91 -5.00 1.35
N ARG A 447 4.77 -5.48 0.81
CA ARG A 447 3.95 -6.51 1.44
C ARG A 447 4.74 -7.83 1.52
N SER A 448 4.78 -8.46 2.69
CA SER A 448 5.58 -9.68 2.92
C SER A 448 4.77 -10.91 3.34
N GLY A 449 3.54 -10.73 3.85
CA GLY A 449 2.76 -11.84 4.40
C GLY A 449 1.28 -11.82 4.01
N TRP A 450 0.71 -13.00 3.81
CA TRP A 450 -0.72 -13.21 3.51
C TRP A 450 -1.28 -14.32 4.37
N PHE A 451 -2.57 -14.24 4.67
CA PHE A 451 -3.27 -15.27 5.43
C PHE A 451 -4.69 -15.44 4.90
N SER A 452 -5.09 -16.69 4.74
CA SER A 452 -6.48 -17.07 4.47
C SER A 452 -6.75 -18.44 5.08
N CYS A 453 -7.97 -18.64 5.56
CA CYS A 453 -8.45 -19.90 6.09
C CYS A 453 -9.91 -20.16 5.66
N SER A 454 -10.47 -21.30 6.07
CA SER A 454 -11.84 -21.68 5.75
C SER A 454 -12.92 -20.88 6.49
N HIS A 455 -12.57 -20.08 7.52
CA HIS A 455 -13.54 -19.31 8.30
C HIS A 455 -13.62 -17.84 7.81
N PRO A 456 -14.72 -17.41 7.16
CA PRO A 456 -14.78 -16.10 6.50
C PRO A 456 -14.55 -14.91 7.43
N MET A 457 -15.10 -14.95 8.66
CA MET A 457 -14.90 -13.84 9.61
C MET A 457 -13.46 -13.76 10.14
N VAL A 458 -12.69 -14.87 10.14
CA VAL A 458 -11.28 -14.83 10.52
C VAL A 458 -10.46 -14.20 9.39
N ASN A 459 -10.80 -14.49 8.13
CA ASN A 459 -10.24 -13.79 6.98
C ASN A 459 -10.57 -12.29 7.04
N GLN A 460 -11.79 -11.94 7.42
CA GLN A 460 -12.20 -10.54 7.61
C GLN A 460 -11.44 -9.88 8.77
N LEU A 461 -11.21 -10.56 9.90
CA LEU A 461 -10.39 -10.04 10.99
C LEU A 461 -8.95 -9.73 10.52
N HIS A 462 -8.36 -10.66 9.77
CA HIS A 462 -7.02 -10.46 9.19
C HIS A 462 -7.01 -9.28 8.21
N ALA A 463 -8.02 -9.17 7.34
CA ALA A 463 -8.17 -8.04 6.43
C ALA A 463 -8.34 -6.71 7.18
N ASN A 464 -9.14 -6.69 8.26
CA ASN A 464 -9.34 -5.51 9.09
C ASN A 464 -8.03 -5.06 9.75
N ALA A 465 -7.24 -5.99 10.29
CA ALA A 465 -5.95 -5.68 10.90
C ALA A 465 -4.94 -5.18 9.85
N TRP A 466 -4.96 -5.75 8.63
CA TRP A 466 -4.18 -5.24 7.51
C TRP A 466 -4.56 -3.81 7.12
N TRP A 467 -5.86 -3.52 6.97
CA TRP A 467 -6.34 -2.17 6.69
C TRP A 467 -5.99 -1.18 7.81
N SER A 468 -6.07 -1.61 9.07
CA SER A 468 -5.66 -0.80 10.22
C SER A 468 -4.17 -0.52 10.26
N MET A 469 -3.33 -1.49 9.88
CA MET A 469 -1.90 -1.26 9.72
C MET A 469 -1.62 -0.24 8.61
N ARG A 470 -2.21 -0.42 7.42
CA ARG A 470 -2.06 0.54 6.31
C ARG A 470 -2.45 1.94 6.76
N GLY A 471 -3.60 2.07 7.40
CA GLY A 471 -4.09 3.38 7.84
C GLY A 471 -3.20 4.09 8.84
N ASN A 472 -2.45 3.34 9.65
CA ASN A 472 -1.67 3.89 10.75
C ASN A 472 -0.15 3.88 10.53
N PHE A 473 0.32 3.45 9.35
CA PHE A 473 1.73 3.55 8.96
C PHE A 473 1.87 4.66 7.92
N LEU A 474 1.75 5.91 8.38
CA LEU A 474 1.90 7.09 7.53
C LEU A 474 3.06 7.93 8.10
N SER A 475 4.24 7.73 7.53
CA SER A 475 5.55 8.21 8.01
C SER A 475 6.01 7.63 9.35
N ILE A 476 5.12 7.49 10.33
CA ILE A 476 5.39 6.89 11.66
C ILE A 476 4.26 5.87 11.99
N PRO A 477 4.47 4.95 12.94
CA PRO A 477 3.42 4.03 13.41
C PRO A 477 2.46 4.74 14.38
N THR A 478 1.42 5.36 13.84
CA THR A 478 0.42 6.13 14.62
C THR A 478 -0.57 5.23 15.37
N ASP A 479 -1.17 5.74 16.46
CA ASP A 479 -2.26 5.06 17.17
C ASP A 479 -3.53 4.94 16.33
N CYS A 480 -3.98 6.08 15.80
CA CYS A 480 -5.18 6.20 14.97
C CYS A 480 -5.00 7.30 13.90
N PRO A 481 -5.74 7.27 12.78
CA PRO A 481 -5.45 8.18 11.65
C PRO A 481 -6.45 9.33 11.44
N GLN A 482 -7.48 9.44 12.28
CA GLN A 482 -8.66 10.28 12.05
C GLN A 482 -8.77 11.48 13.00
N ARG A 483 -8.58 11.29 14.32
CA ARG A 483 -8.81 12.35 15.32
C ARG A 483 -7.58 13.26 15.49
N ASP A 484 -7.68 14.23 16.40
CA ASP A 484 -6.61 15.15 16.82
C ASP A 484 -5.53 14.46 17.69
N GLU A 485 -4.92 13.41 17.16
CA GLU A 485 -3.88 12.61 17.80
C GLU A 485 -2.88 12.13 16.76
N ARG A 486 -3.05 10.93 16.19
CA ARG A 486 -2.20 10.42 15.11
C ARG A 486 -0.72 10.44 15.50
N LEU A 487 -0.45 10.00 16.73
CA LEU A 487 0.85 10.09 17.37
C LEU A 487 1.51 8.71 17.39
N GLY A 488 2.85 8.69 17.36
CA GLY A 488 3.63 7.46 17.41
C GLY A 488 3.65 6.83 18.80
N TRP A 489 2.51 6.36 19.30
CA TRP A 489 2.37 5.76 20.62
C TRP A 489 3.18 4.47 20.73
N THR A 490 4.08 4.44 21.72
CA THR A 490 5.10 3.40 21.85
C THR A 490 4.53 2.03 22.21
N GLY A 491 3.55 1.97 23.12
CA GLY A 491 2.93 0.72 23.57
C GLY A 491 2.17 0.02 22.45
N ASP A 492 1.46 0.77 21.63
CA ASP A 492 0.66 0.29 20.51
C ASP A 492 1.53 -0.44 19.49
N ILE A 493 2.61 0.21 19.02
CA ILE A 493 3.52 -0.42 18.06
C ILE A 493 4.29 -1.58 18.70
N GLN A 494 4.65 -1.50 19.98
CA GLN A 494 5.33 -2.59 20.68
C GLN A 494 4.50 -3.88 20.65
N ILE A 495 3.21 -3.82 20.99
CA ILE A 495 2.36 -5.03 20.99
C ILE A 495 1.98 -5.51 19.58
N PHE A 496 1.95 -4.61 18.60
CA PHE A 496 1.57 -4.94 17.22
C PHE A 496 2.75 -5.30 16.32
N CYS A 497 3.99 -4.96 16.70
CA CYS A 497 5.19 -5.13 15.88
C CYS A 497 5.35 -6.55 15.30
N PRO A 498 5.16 -7.66 16.06
CA PRO A 498 5.23 -9.01 15.48
C PRO A 498 4.23 -9.24 14.34
N SER A 499 3.00 -8.72 14.49
CA SER A 499 1.98 -8.76 13.43
C SER A 499 2.38 -7.90 12.24
N ALA A 500 2.90 -6.69 12.50
CA ALA A 500 3.32 -5.75 11.47
C ALA A 500 4.45 -6.33 10.60
N ASN A 501 5.48 -6.91 11.24
CA ASN A 501 6.65 -7.47 10.56
C ASN A 501 6.30 -8.67 9.66
N PHE A 502 5.24 -9.41 9.99
CA PHE A 502 4.72 -10.45 9.10
C PHE A 502 4.00 -9.84 7.89
N LEU A 503 3.11 -8.87 8.14
CA LEU A 503 2.28 -8.24 7.12
C LEU A 503 3.11 -7.50 6.05
N TYR A 504 4.11 -6.72 6.46
CA TYR A 504 4.97 -5.92 5.58
C TYR A 504 6.44 -5.99 6.02
N ASN A 505 7.36 -5.68 5.10
CA ASN A 505 8.72 -5.33 5.49
C ASN A 505 8.71 -3.98 6.22
N THR A 506 8.83 -4.01 7.54
CA THR A 506 8.82 -2.84 8.43
C THR A 506 10.21 -2.40 8.86
N ALA A 507 11.27 -3.11 8.45
CA ALA A 507 12.62 -2.91 8.97
C ALA A 507 13.15 -1.49 8.75
N GLY A 508 12.91 -0.90 7.57
CA GLY A 508 13.29 0.49 7.27
C GLY A 508 12.54 1.50 8.14
N ILE A 509 11.20 1.49 8.09
CA ILE A 509 10.37 2.47 8.83
C ILE A 509 10.53 2.38 10.35
N LEU A 510 10.51 1.17 10.93
CA LEU A 510 10.64 1.01 12.38
C LEU A 510 12.10 1.17 12.83
N GLY A 511 13.08 0.82 11.99
CA GLY A 511 14.49 1.07 12.26
C GLY A 511 14.83 2.58 12.29
N ASP A 512 14.23 3.37 11.39
CA ASP A 512 14.35 4.83 11.41
C ASP A 512 13.59 5.45 12.58
N TRP A 513 12.36 5.01 12.85
CA TRP A 513 11.57 5.50 13.98
C TRP A 513 12.26 5.22 15.33
N LEU A 514 12.89 4.05 15.51
CA LEU A 514 13.66 3.73 16.72
C LEU A 514 14.85 4.67 16.96
N GLN A 515 15.47 5.21 15.89
CA GLN A 515 16.51 6.23 16.04
C GLN A 515 15.96 7.55 16.57
N ASP A 516 14.73 7.90 16.19
CA ASP A 516 14.00 9.03 16.78
C ASP A 516 13.68 8.76 18.26
N VAL A 517 13.23 7.54 18.60
CA VAL A 517 12.98 7.14 20.00
C VAL A 517 14.25 7.27 20.84
N ALA A 518 15.38 6.76 20.34
CA ALA A 518 16.67 6.84 21.01
C ALA A 518 17.13 8.30 21.16
N ALA A 519 16.96 9.12 20.12
CA ALA A 519 17.37 10.52 20.15
C ALA A 519 16.59 11.32 21.19
N GLU A 520 15.26 11.20 21.22
CA GLU A 520 14.43 11.90 22.21
C GLU A 520 14.66 11.36 23.63
N GLN A 521 14.81 10.03 23.81
CA GLN A 521 15.12 9.45 25.12
C GLN A 521 16.46 9.93 25.66
N LEU A 522 17.54 9.84 24.87
CA LEU A 522 18.91 10.01 25.36
C LEU A 522 19.32 11.48 25.46
N LYS A 523 18.76 12.35 24.61
CA LYS A 523 19.17 13.77 24.53
C LYS A 523 18.25 14.72 25.29
N GLU A 524 17.08 14.25 25.74
CA GLU A 524 16.11 15.07 26.48
C GLU A 524 15.86 14.53 27.90
N ASN A 525 15.32 15.37 28.78
CA ASN A 525 14.76 14.99 30.08
C ASN A 525 15.59 14.02 30.96
N GLY A 526 16.91 14.19 30.98
CA GLY A 526 17.81 13.39 31.82
C GLY A 526 18.23 12.04 31.23
N GLY A 527 17.86 11.74 29.98
CA GLY A 527 18.52 10.73 29.17
C GLY A 527 18.12 9.28 29.44
N CYS A 528 17.04 9.03 30.20
CA CYS A 528 16.76 7.68 30.75
C CYS A 528 15.37 7.13 30.40
N VAL A 529 14.33 7.95 30.40
CA VAL A 529 12.93 7.51 30.20
C VAL A 529 12.50 7.83 28.77
N PRO A 530 12.07 6.84 27.96
CA PRO A 530 11.50 7.11 26.64
C PRO A 530 10.25 8.00 26.72
N PRO A 531 9.93 8.78 25.67
CA PRO A 531 8.62 9.41 25.57
C PRO A 531 7.50 8.41 25.23
N PHE A 532 6.26 8.70 25.63
CA PHE A 532 5.09 7.87 25.27
C PHE A 532 4.73 7.89 23.80
N VAL A 533 5.01 9.01 23.16
CA VAL A 533 4.79 9.21 21.74
C VAL A 533 6.07 9.74 21.15
N VAL A 534 6.45 9.21 20.00
CA VAL A 534 7.64 9.66 19.27
C VAL A 534 7.25 9.92 17.81
N PRO A 535 7.50 11.14 17.28
CA PRO A 535 8.09 12.31 17.95
C PRO A 535 7.24 12.91 19.09
N ASN A 536 7.89 13.39 20.15
CA ASN A 536 7.22 13.84 21.36
C ASN A 536 6.63 15.26 21.22
N VAL A 537 5.30 15.29 21.13
CA VAL A 537 4.52 16.53 21.08
C VAL A 537 3.64 16.73 22.32
N ILE A 538 3.71 15.82 23.28
CA ILE A 538 2.94 15.91 24.53
C ILE A 538 3.71 16.79 25.52
N SER A 539 3.03 17.77 26.11
CA SER A 539 3.65 18.62 27.14
C SER A 539 3.64 17.93 28.49
N GLU A 540 4.67 18.15 29.31
CA GLU A 540 4.72 17.64 30.70
C GLU A 540 3.54 18.11 31.57
N LYS A 541 2.94 19.25 31.25
CA LYS A 541 1.72 19.75 31.92
C LYS A 541 0.48 18.91 31.61
N LEU A 542 0.44 18.32 30.41
CA LEU A 542 -0.67 17.49 29.95
C LEU A 542 -0.49 16.07 30.46
N TRP A 543 0.72 15.54 30.35
CA TRP A 543 1.08 14.23 30.85
C TRP A 543 2.54 14.25 31.33
N PRO A 544 2.80 13.94 32.62
CA PRO A 544 4.15 14.01 33.15
C PRO A 544 5.04 12.94 32.53
N HIS A 545 6.32 13.26 32.32
CA HIS A 545 7.28 12.30 31.81
C HIS A 545 7.68 11.32 32.93
N THR A 546 6.94 10.20 33.01
CA THR A 546 7.12 9.17 34.05
C THR A 546 7.23 7.79 33.41
N PRO A 547 8.08 6.89 33.93
CA PRO A 547 8.24 5.54 33.39
C PRO A 547 6.90 4.75 33.35
N GLN A 548 6.58 4.10 32.23
CA GLN A 548 5.46 3.17 32.09
C GLN A 548 5.92 1.89 31.39
N ALA A 549 5.75 0.75 32.07
CA ALA A 549 5.91 -0.56 31.44
C ALA A 549 4.94 -0.74 30.27
N VAL A 550 5.22 -1.68 29.37
CA VAL A 550 4.52 -1.91 28.09
C VAL A 550 4.81 -0.82 27.04
N TRP A 551 4.69 0.45 27.38
CA TRP A 551 4.96 1.58 26.48
C TRP A 551 6.45 1.81 26.31
N ASP A 552 7.15 2.12 27.40
CA ASP A 552 8.58 2.47 27.33
C ASP A 552 9.46 1.24 27.05
N ASP A 553 8.95 0.04 27.30
CA ASP A 553 9.58 -1.23 26.95
C ASP A 553 9.76 -1.42 25.43
N VAL A 554 9.14 -0.56 24.60
CA VAL A 554 9.35 -0.48 23.14
C VAL A 554 10.84 -0.46 22.77
N VAL A 555 11.69 0.20 23.58
CA VAL A 555 13.11 0.36 23.29
C VAL A 555 13.90 -0.94 23.37
N ILE A 556 13.33 -1.99 23.99
CA ILE A 556 13.89 -3.34 24.06
C ILE A 556 13.11 -4.29 23.16
N LEU A 557 11.78 -4.28 23.26
CA LEU A 557 10.93 -5.30 22.65
C LEU A 557 10.74 -5.12 21.14
N THR A 558 10.64 -3.88 20.64
CA THR A 558 10.50 -3.63 19.19
C THR A 558 11.79 -3.94 18.42
N PRO A 559 13.00 -3.49 18.84
CA PRO A 559 14.25 -3.91 18.22
C PRO A 559 14.44 -5.43 18.25
N TRP A 560 14.06 -6.09 19.34
CA TRP A 560 14.11 -7.55 19.44
C TRP A 560 13.16 -8.22 18.46
N ALA A 561 11.93 -7.73 18.32
CA ALA A 561 10.98 -8.25 17.33
C ALA A 561 11.47 -8.04 15.89
N LEU A 562 12.09 -6.90 15.58
CA LEU A 562 12.72 -6.65 14.28
C LEU A 562 13.89 -7.61 14.02
N TYR A 563 14.75 -7.83 15.02
CA TYR A 563 15.84 -8.80 14.92
C TYR A 563 15.30 -10.21 14.64
N LEU A 564 14.28 -10.66 15.38
CA LEU A 564 13.65 -11.97 15.16
C LEU A 564 13.00 -12.12 13.78
N SER A 565 12.51 -11.02 13.19
CA SER A 565 11.88 -11.02 11.86
C SER A 565 12.87 -10.94 10.71
N TYR A 566 13.98 -10.20 10.87
CA TYR A 566 14.86 -9.83 9.76
C TYR A 566 16.33 -10.25 9.94
N GLY A 567 16.75 -10.70 11.11
CA GLY A 567 18.13 -11.08 11.42
C GLY A 567 19.10 -9.90 11.53
N ASP A 568 18.61 -8.66 11.56
CA ASP A 568 19.48 -7.47 11.56
C ASP A 568 20.05 -7.16 12.96
N ARG A 569 21.30 -7.59 13.20
CA ARG A 569 22.07 -7.30 14.42
C ARG A 569 22.40 -5.81 14.60
N GLU A 570 22.45 -5.02 13.52
CA GLU A 570 22.74 -3.58 13.59
C GLU A 570 21.60 -2.79 14.22
N ILE A 571 20.35 -3.22 14.06
CA ILE A 571 19.21 -2.61 14.79
C ILE A 571 19.40 -2.75 16.30
N LEU A 572 19.82 -3.93 16.77
CA LEU A 572 20.13 -4.15 18.18
C LEU A 572 21.31 -3.30 18.64
N ARG A 573 22.39 -3.26 17.86
CA ARG A 573 23.61 -2.49 18.18
C ARG A 573 23.32 -0.99 18.32
N ARG A 574 22.57 -0.40 17.36
CA ARG A 574 22.20 1.02 17.38
C ARG A 574 21.33 1.39 18.57
N GLN A 575 20.41 0.50 18.97
CA GLN A 575 19.49 0.77 20.07
C GLN A 575 20.06 0.44 21.46
N HIS A 576 21.19 -0.28 21.52
CA HIS A 576 21.70 -0.85 22.78
C HIS A 576 21.90 0.18 23.89
N GLU A 577 22.38 1.39 23.59
CA GLU A 577 22.54 2.46 24.59
C GLU A 577 21.19 2.90 25.18
N SER A 578 20.17 3.05 24.33
CA SER A 578 18.79 3.36 24.72
C SER A 578 18.18 2.26 25.61
N MET A 579 18.43 0.99 25.27
CA MET A 579 18.02 -0.16 26.08
C MET A 579 18.63 -0.15 27.48
N LEU A 580 19.94 0.07 27.57
CA LEU A 580 20.66 0.16 28.85
C LEU A 580 20.17 1.35 29.68
N ALA A 581 19.98 2.51 29.04
CA ALA A 581 19.44 3.69 29.72
C ALA A 581 18.07 3.42 30.33
N TRP A 582 17.20 2.69 29.63
CA TRP A 582 15.90 2.30 30.14
C TRP A 582 15.99 1.32 31.32
N ILE A 583 16.61 0.15 31.13
CA ILE A 583 16.56 -0.93 32.13
C ILE A 583 17.36 -0.63 33.40
N ASP A 584 18.51 0.07 33.27
CA ASP A 584 19.42 0.36 34.37
C ASP A 584 19.04 1.67 35.12
N ARG A 585 18.39 2.63 34.45
CA ARG A 585 18.16 3.98 35.01
C ARG A 585 16.75 4.54 34.81
N GLY A 586 16.07 4.19 33.72
CA GLY A 586 14.73 4.69 33.40
C GLY A 586 13.65 4.09 34.29
N ILE A 587 13.71 2.79 34.57
CA ILE A 587 12.71 2.11 35.41
C ILE A 587 12.89 2.50 36.88
N ARG A 588 11.86 3.09 37.48
CA ARG A 588 11.81 3.40 38.91
C ARG A 588 11.51 2.13 39.72
N ARG A 589 12.50 1.67 40.49
CA ARG A 589 12.43 0.42 41.27
C ARG A 589 11.93 0.63 42.71
N GLY A 590 11.16 -0.31 43.22
CA GLY A 590 10.81 -0.44 44.62
C GLY A 590 11.91 -1.11 45.45
N SER A 591 11.70 -1.22 46.76
CA SER A 591 12.68 -1.83 47.69
C SER A 591 12.96 -3.32 47.47
N ASP A 592 12.05 -4.03 46.78
CA ASP A 592 12.19 -5.43 46.39
C ASP A 592 12.95 -5.61 45.06
N GLY A 593 13.29 -4.50 44.37
CA GLY A 593 13.93 -4.48 43.06
C GLY A 593 12.96 -4.60 41.88
N LEU A 594 11.67 -4.80 42.14
CA LEU A 594 10.60 -4.74 41.15
C LEU A 594 10.18 -3.27 40.90
N TRP A 595 9.08 -3.00 40.21
CA TRP A 595 8.59 -1.63 40.02
C TRP A 595 8.19 -0.98 41.34
N ASP A 596 8.38 0.34 41.41
CA ASP A 596 7.85 1.14 42.51
C ASP A 596 6.31 1.03 42.56
N PRO A 597 5.73 0.44 43.63
CA PRO A 597 4.29 0.23 43.71
C PRO A 597 3.49 1.54 43.84
N ASP A 598 4.14 2.65 44.21
CA ASP A 598 3.49 3.96 44.33
C ASP A 598 3.44 4.70 42.98
N LEU A 599 4.09 4.17 41.94
CA LEU A 599 4.03 4.72 40.60
C LEU A 599 2.82 4.14 39.85
N TRP A 600 1.87 5.02 39.49
CA TRP A 600 0.73 4.62 38.67
C TRP A 600 1.18 4.14 37.28
N GLN A 601 0.51 3.11 36.76
CA GLN A 601 0.81 2.47 35.48
C GLN A 601 -0.46 2.38 34.62
N LEU A 602 -0.33 2.64 33.31
CA LEU A 602 -1.38 2.41 32.30
C LEU A 602 -1.85 0.95 32.30
N GLY A 603 -0.92 0.00 32.49
CA GLY A 603 -1.22 -1.41 32.69
C GLY A 603 -1.92 -2.07 31.50
N ASP A 604 -2.94 -2.87 31.79
CA ASP A 604 -3.72 -3.57 30.76
C ASP A 604 -4.82 -2.68 30.17
N TRP A 605 -4.39 -1.58 29.54
CA TRP A 605 -5.24 -0.52 29.00
C TRP A 605 -6.37 -1.05 28.12
N LEU A 606 -7.57 -0.49 28.29
CA LEU A 606 -8.78 -0.91 27.58
C LEU A 606 -9.22 -2.36 27.85
N ASP A 607 -8.93 -2.88 29.05
CA ASP A 607 -9.68 -4.01 29.61
C ASP A 607 -11.21 -3.74 29.44
N PRO A 608 -11.99 -4.68 28.88
CA PRO A 608 -13.43 -4.52 28.71
C PRO A 608 -14.22 -4.16 29.99
N ALA A 609 -13.66 -4.41 31.18
CA ALA A 609 -14.27 -4.03 32.44
C ALA A 609 -13.92 -2.61 32.92
N ALA A 610 -12.92 -1.96 32.31
CA ALA A 610 -12.51 -0.60 32.64
C ALA A 610 -13.62 0.40 32.26
N PRO A 611 -13.94 1.40 33.09
CA PRO A 611 -14.91 2.44 32.75
C PRO A 611 -14.50 3.22 31.49
N PRO A 612 -15.45 3.65 30.63
CA PRO A 612 -15.11 4.40 29.41
C PRO A 612 -14.27 5.68 29.66
N VAL A 613 -14.47 6.33 30.80
CA VAL A 613 -13.76 7.57 31.21
C VAL A 613 -12.41 7.31 31.89
N GLU A 614 -12.15 6.07 32.34
CA GLU A 614 -10.91 5.67 33.02
C GLU A 614 -10.36 4.37 32.39
N PRO A 615 -9.87 4.41 31.14
CA PRO A 615 -9.48 3.21 30.40
C PRO A 615 -8.27 2.44 30.97
N GLY A 616 -7.55 3.03 31.93
CA GLY A 616 -6.45 2.40 32.67
C GLY A 616 -6.87 1.71 33.96
N ASP A 617 -8.13 1.84 34.40
CA ASP A 617 -8.66 1.15 35.58
C ASP A 617 -9.05 -0.31 35.23
N ALA A 618 -8.04 -1.08 34.83
CA ALA A 618 -8.16 -2.49 34.45
C ALA A 618 -8.30 -3.40 35.68
N ARG A 619 -8.87 -4.60 35.50
CA ARG A 619 -8.97 -5.59 36.60
C ARG A 619 -7.61 -6.11 37.03
N THR A 620 -6.64 -6.10 36.13
CA THR A 620 -5.26 -6.48 36.44
C THR A 620 -4.52 -5.25 36.92
N SER A 621 -3.97 -5.30 38.13
CA SER A 621 -3.14 -4.21 38.67
C SER A 621 -2.05 -3.82 37.68
N GLY A 622 -1.95 -2.52 37.37
CA GLY A 622 -0.91 -2.00 36.48
C GLY A 622 0.51 -2.31 36.99
N THR A 623 0.73 -2.30 38.31
CA THR A 623 2.01 -2.70 38.93
C THR A 623 2.33 -4.18 38.69
N LEU A 624 1.33 -5.07 38.72
CA LEU A 624 1.54 -6.49 38.41
C LEU A 624 1.95 -6.67 36.94
N VAL A 625 1.29 -5.97 36.02
CA VAL A 625 1.67 -5.96 34.61
C VAL A 625 3.10 -5.45 34.45
N ALA A 626 3.44 -4.34 35.09
CA ALA A 626 4.77 -3.76 35.03
C ALA A 626 5.86 -4.69 35.58
N ASP A 627 5.61 -5.35 36.70
CA ASP A 627 6.53 -6.34 37.29
C ASP A 627 6.72 -7.56 36.38
N ALA A 628 5.66 -8.03 35.72
CA ALA A 628 5.75 -9.13 34.76
C ALA A 628 6.57 -8.73 33.52
N TYR A 629 6.30 -7.54 32.96
CA TYR A 629 7.06 -7.00 31.83
C TYR A 629 8.52 -6.79 32.19
N LEU A 630 8.82 -6.28 33.38
CA LEU A 630 10.19 -6.09 33.85
C LEU A 630 10.99 -7.40 33.87
N VAL A 631 10.41 -8.48 34.40
CA VAL A 631 11.06 -9.80 34.39
C VAL A 631 11.30 -10.26 32.94
N HIS A 632 10.34 -10.02 32.05
CA HIS A 632 10.43 -10.36 30.63
C HIS A 632 11.49 -9.55 29.87
N ILE A 633 11.50 -8.22 29.96
CA ILE A 633 12.49 -7.40 29.27
C ILE A 633 13.91 -7.64 29.78
N THR A 634 14.07 -8.00 31.07
CA THR A 634 15.38 -8.40 31.62
C THR A 634 15.87 -9.71 30.98
N TYR A 635 14.98 -10.67 30.78
CA TYR A 635 15.29 -11.89 30.01
C TYR A 635 15.65 -11.57 28.56
N VAL A 636 14.86 -10.72 27.89
CA VAL A 636 15.14 -10.31 26.50
C VAL A 636 16.49 -9.60 26.40
N MET A 637 16.85 -8.74 27.37
CA MET A 637 18.18 -8.11 27.42
C MET A 637 19.32 -9.12 27.54
N SER A 638 19.14 -10.24 28.25
CA SER A 638 20.13 -11.32 28.26
C SER A 638 20.32 -11.92 26.85
N LYS A 639 19.23 -12.08 26.09
CA LYS A 639 19.26 -12.64 24.73
C LYS A 639 19.84 -11.65 23.72
N ILE A 640 19.48 -10.37 23.81
CA ILE A 640 20.08 -9.29 23.01
C ILE A 640 21.57 -9.22 23.28
N SER A 641 21.98 -9.24 24.56
CA SER A 641 23.41 -9.19 24.92
C SER A 641 24.17 -10.37 24.34
N LYS A 642 23.59 -11.58 24.36
CA LYS A 642 24.17 -12.75 23.71
C LYS A 642 24.27 -12.58 22.19
N ALA A 643 23.21 -12.11 21.52
CA ALA A 643 23.20 -11.84 20.08
C ALA A 643 24.18 -10.73 19.65
N LEU A 644 24.62 -9.88 20.58
CA LEU A 644 25.63 -8.85 20.37
C LEU A 644 27.04 -9.26 20.85
N ASP A 645 27.26 -10.53 21.19
CA ASP A 645 28.52 -11.06 21.71
C ASP A 645 29.01 -10.34 22.98
N GLN A 646 28.08 -9.91 23.83
CA GLN A 646 28.34 -9.23 25.11
C GLN A 646 28.13 -10.18 26.30
N ASP A 647 28.98 -11.20 26.42
CA ASP A 647 28.84 -12.28 27.41
C ASP A 647 28.68 -11.80 28.85
N GLN A 648 29.39 -10.73 29.25
CA GLN A 648 29.30 -10.16 30.59
C GLN A 648 27.90 -9.57 30.88
N ASN A 649 27.34 -8.84 29.91
CA ASN A 649 25.99 -8.29 30.03
C ASN A 649 24.95 -9.41 29.97
N ALA A 650 25.15 -10.41 29.12
CA ALA A 650 24.27 -11.58 29.04
C ALA A 650 24.18 -12.29 30.39
N ALA A 651 25.31 -12.61 31.02
CA ALA A 651 25.37 -13.25 32.34
C ALA A 651 24.78 -12.36 33.45
N ARG A 652 25.02 -11.04 33.41
CA ARG A 652 24.42 -10.08 34.34
C ARG A 652 22.90 -10.10 34.27
N PHE A 653 22.35 -9.95 33.07
CA PHE A 653 20.90 -9.88 32.88
C PHE A 653 20.21 -11.23 33.10
N GLU A 654 20.90 -12.35 32.85
CA GLU A 654 20.40 -13.69 33.24
C GLU A 654 20.27 -13.81 34.77
N ALA A 655 21.30 -13.40 35.53
CA ALA A 655 21.26 -13.40 36.99
C ALA A 655 20.20 -12.42 37.55
N ASP A 656 20.04 -11.24 36.92
CA ASP A 656 19.01 -10.27 37.29
C ASP A 656 17.61 -10.82 36.98
N HIS A 657 17.41 -11.49 35.84
CA HIS A 657 16.15 -12.14 35.49
C HIS A 657 15.77 -13.18 36.55
N ASP A 658 16.67 -14.08 36.93
CA ASP A 658 16.42 -15.10 37.94
C ASP A 658 16.04 -14.49 39.30
N ARG A 659 16.75 -13.44 39.71
CA ARG A 659 16.46 -12.71 40.95
C ARG A 659 15.09 -12.05 40.91
N LEU A 660 14.77 -11.32 39.84
CA LEU A 660 13.50 -10.60 39.69
C LEU A 660 12.33 -11.58 39.54
N LYS A 661 12.51 -12.68 38.81
CA LYS A 661 11.54 -13.77 38.69
C LYS A 661 11.22 -14.38 40.05
N ALA A 662 12.22 -14.65 40.89
CA ALA A 662 12.01 -15.14 42.25
C ALA A 662 11.23 -14.12 43.12
N LYS A 663 11.49 -12.82 42.97
CA LYS A 663 10.74 -11.76 43.65
C LYS A 663 9.29 -11.68 43.18
N PHE A 664 9.07 -11.75 41.87
CA PHE A 664 7.73 -11.79 41.27
C PHE A 664 6.94 -12.99 41.80
N GLN A 665 7.55 -14.18 41.78
CA GLN A 665 6.95 -15.42 42.30
C GLN A 665 6.53 -15.25 43.76
N ALA A 666 7.42 -14.74 44.62
CA ALA A 666 7.11 -14.52 46.03
C ALA A 666 5.99 -13.49 46.27
N LYS A 667 5.89 -12.47 45.40
CA LYS A 667 4.93 -11.37 45.52
C LYS A 667 3.54 -11.74 44.97
N TYR A 668 3.47 -12.53 43.90
CA TYR A 668 2.25 -12.73 43.14
C TYR A 668 1.80 -14.17 42.95
N ILE A 669 2.65 -15.18 43.14
CA ILE A 669 2.31 -16.59 42.84
C ILE A 669 2.15 -17.37 44.15
N ALA A 670 0.93 -17.88 44.39
CA ALA A 670 0.66 -18.78 45.51
C ALA A 670 1.35 -20.15 45.30
N PRO A 671 1.61 -20.95 46.36
CA PRO A 671 2.22 -22.27 46.21
C PRO A 671 1.50 -23.21 45.23
N SER A 672 0.18 -23.05 45.09
CA SER A 672 -0.66 -23.79 44.13
C SER A 672 -0.46 -23.40 42.66
N GLY A 673 0.29 -22.33 42.37
CA GLY A 673 0.48 -21.78 41.02
C GLY A 673 -0.55 -20.72 40.62
N LEU A 674 -1.49 -20.36 41.48
CA LEU A 674 -2.45 -19.30 41.19
C LEU A 674 -1.85 -17.91 41.41
N LEU A 675 -2.21 -16.96 40.55
CA LEU A 675 -1.75 -15.58 40.64
C LEU A 675 -2.68 -14.68 41.46
N VAL A 676 -2.09 -13.77 42.23
CA VAL A 676 -2.75 -12.55 42.71
C VAL A 676 -3.28 -11.78 41.50
N GLY A 677 -4.52 -11.29 41.58
CA GLY A 677 -5.24 -10.66 40.46
C GLY A 677 -6.20 -11.62 39.73
N ASP A 678 -5.82 -12.90 39.55
CA ASP A 678 -6.66 -13.98 38.98
C ASP A 678 -7.50 -13.55 37.75
N THR A 679 -6.85 -12.84 36.82
CA THR A 679 -7.44 -12.36 35.56
C THR A 679 -6.90 -13.13 34.36
N GLN A 680 -7.58 -13.00 33.20
CA GLN A 680 -7.07 -13.54 31.94
C GLN A 680 -5.68 -12.97 31.61
N THR A 681 -5.46 -11.67 31.81
CA THR A 681 -4.16 -11.02 31.55
C THR A 681 -3.06 -11.50 32.49
N ALA A 682 -3.29 -11.50 33.81
CA ALA A 682 -2.27 -11.90 34.78
C ALA A 682 -1.76 -13.32 34.53
N LEU A 683 -2.69 -14.28 34.33
CA LEU A 683 -2.34 -15.66 34.04
C LEU A 683 -1.65 -15.81 32.67
N SER A 684 -2.10 -15.06 31.65
CA SER A 684 -1.48 -15.11 30.32
C SER A 684 -0.05 -14.60 30.33
N LEU A 685 0.23 -13.49 31.03
CA LEU A 685 1.59 -12.95 31.21
C LEU A 685 2.48 -13.97 31.93
N ALA A 686 2.00 -14.55 33.04
CA ALA A 686 2.78 -15.51 33.81
C ALA A 686 3.09 -16.82 33.06
N ILE A 687 2.18 -17.26 32.20
CA ILE A 687 2.40 -18.44 31.33
C ILE A 687 3.37 -18.10 30.19
N MET A 688 3.17 -16.97 29.52
CA MET A 688 3.97 -16.62 28.34
C MET A 688 5.39 -16.23 28.69
N TYR A 689 5.62 -15.57 29.82
CA TYR A 689 6.93 -15.19 30.31
C TYR A 689 7.57 -16.24 31.25
N ASP A 690 6.99 -17.44 31.31
CA ASP A 690 7.51 -18.58 32.08
C ASP A 690 7.77 -18.24 33.56
N LEU A 691 6.87 -17.49 34.20
CA LEU A 691 7.07 -16.96 35.57
C LEU A 691 6.82 -18.00 36.67
N HIS A 692 6.25 -19.17 36.36
CA HIS A 692 6.02 -20.24 37.34
C HIS A 692 7.30 -21.01 37.66
N SER A 693 7.45 -21.50 38.89
CA SER A 693 8.66 -22.22 39.33
C SER A 693 8.65 -23.69 38.93
N THR A 694 7.47 -24.29 38.76
CA THR A 694 7.33 -25.72 38.42
C THR A 694 6.29 -25.96 37.33
N PRO A 695 6.40 -27.06 36.56
CA PRO A 695 5.39 -27.46 35.58
C PRO A 695 3.98 -27.63 36.16
N GLU A 696 3.86 -28.10 37.41
CA GLU A 696 2.58 -28.28 38.10
C GLU A 696 1.89 -26.95 38.35
N GLN A 697 2.65 -25.93 38.80
CA GLN A 697 2.14 -24.58 38.97
C GLN A 697 1.67 -23.99 37.64
N ALA A 698 2.46 -24.15 36.58
CA ALA A 698 2.08 -23.70 35.24
C ALA A 698 0.80 -24.39 34.73
N THR A 699 0.65 -25.69 34.99
CA THR A 699 -0.56 -26.46 34.64
C THR A 699 -1.79 -26.01 35.45
N ALA A 700 -1.60 -25.68 36.74
CA ALA A 700 -2.67 -25.13 37.57
C ALA A 700 -3.13 -23.75 37.06
N ALA A 701 -2.18 -22.86 36.73
CA ALA A 701 -2.47 -21.55 36.13
C ALA A 701 -3.16 -21.67 34.77
N ALA A 702 -2.70 -22.58 33.91
CA ALA A 702 -3.34 -22.88 32.63
C ALA A 702 -4.78 -23.37 32.80
N SER A 703 -5.00 -24.29 33.74
CA SER A 703 -6.33 -24.80 34.07
C SER A 703 -7.23 -23.67 34.58
N ARG A 704 -6.69 -22.75 35.38
CA ARG A 704 -7.42 -21.58 35.86
C ARG A 704 -7.75 -20.61 34.73
N LEU A 705 -6.82 -20.34 33.81
CA LEU A 705 -7.05 -19.49 32.64
C LEU A 705 -8.20 -20.05 31.78
N VAL A 706 -8.20 -21.36 31.51
CA VAL A 706 -9.29 -22.03 30.79
C VAL A 706 -10.63 -21.88 31.52
N GLN A 707 -10.64 -22.00 32.85
CA GLN A 707 -11.85 -21.77 33.64
C GLN A 707 -12.35 -20.33 33.51
N LEU A 708 -11.48 -19.32 33.61
CA LEU A 708 -11.86 -17.91 33.47
C LEU A 708 -12.41 -17.61 32.07
N VAL A 709 -11.79 -18.13 31.02
CA VAL A 709 -12.29 -17.99 29.64
C VAL A 709 -13.68 -18.62 29.51
N ARG A 710 -13.90 -19.81 30.06
CA ARG A 710 -15.22 -20.47 30.05
C ARG A 710 -16.26 -19.71 30.87
N GLN A 711 -15.89 -19.19 32.04
CA GLN A 711 -16.76 -18.38 32.89
C GLN A 711 -17.17 -17.07 32.20
N ALA A 712 -16.24 -16.47 31.45
CA ALA A 712 -16.51 -15.33 30.56
C ALA A 712 -17.31 -15.72 29.29
N LYS A 713 -17.75 -16.99 29.16
CA LYS A 713 -18.44 -17.53 27.97
C LYS A 713 -17.62 -17.32 26.69
N PHE A 714 -16.31 -17.53 26.79
CA PHE A 714 -15.34 -17.36 25.70
C PHE A 714 -15.18 -15.91 25.21
N ARG A 715 -15.61 -14.93 26.00
CA ARG A 715 -15.39 -13.51 25.71
C ARG A 715 -14.02 -13.05 26.20
N VAL A 716 -13.50 -12.04 25.53
CA VAL A 716 -12.23 -11.41 25.87
C VAL A 716 -12.38 -10.64 27.18
N ALA A 717 -11.40 -10.74 28.07
CA ALA A 717 -11.32 -9.94 29.29
C ALA A 717 -9.89 -9.44 29.49
N THR A 718 -9.28 -8.98 28.40
CA THR A 718 -7.91 -8.47 28.31
C THR A 718 -7.89 -7.14 27.57
N GLY A 719 -7.03 -6.23 28.04
CA GLY A 719 -6.66 -5.00 27.35
C GLY A 719 -5.40 -5.18 26.49
N PHE A 720 -4.63 -4.10 26.33
CA PHE A 720 -3.46 -4.05 25.44
C PHE A 720 -2.33 -4.98 25.87
N ALA A 721 -2.15 -5.24 27.17
CA ALA A 721 -1.07 -6.11 27.65
C ALA A 721 -1.42 -7.61 27.51
N GLY A 722 -2.70 -7.98 27.71
CA GLY A 722 -3.14 -9.38 27.67
C GLY A 722 -3.56 -9.89 26.28
N THR A 723 -4.17 -9.01 25.46
CA THR A 723 -4.69 -9.37 24.12
C THR A 723 -3.65 -9.96 23.15
N PRO A 724 -2.42 -9.43 23.01
CA PRO A 724 -1.44 -9.99 22.08
C PRO A 724 -1.00 -11.42 22.43
N ILE A 725 -1.20 -11.85 23.69
CA ILE A 725 -0.59 -13.08 24.21
C ILE A 725 -1.58 -14.13 24.72
N ILE A 726 -2.85 -13.81 24.95
CA ILE A 726 -3.81 -14.77 25.56
C ILE A 726 -4.02 -16.03 24.71
N ALA A 727 -4.16 -15.88 23.39
CA ALA A 727 -4.32 -17.04 22.50
C ALA A 727 -3.04 -17.88 22.46
N HIS A 728 -1.86 -17.24 22.51
CA HIS A 728 -0.58 -17.92 22.63
C HIS A 728 -0.47 -18.66 23.98
N ALA A 729 -0.90 -18.06 25.09
CA ALA A 729 -0.88 -18.67 26.42
C ALA A 729 -1.74 -19.94 26.46
N LEU A 730 -2.94 -19.88 25.88
CA LEU A 730 -3.85 -21.03 25.77
C LEU A 730 -3.23 -22.14 24.89
N THR A 731 -2.63 -21.79 23.75
CA THR A 731 -1.96 -22.77 22.88
C THR A 731 -0.73 -23.38 23.55
N LYS A 732 0.16 -22.57 24.14
CA LYS A 732 1.37 -23.01 24.88
C LYS A 732 1.01 -23.97 26.01
N SER A 733 -0.18 -23.79 26.60
CA SER A 733 -0.71 -24.64 27.67
C SER A 733 -1.44 -25.90 27.18
N GLY A 734 -1.47 -26.18 25.87
CA GLY A 734 -2.15 -27.35 25.32
C GLY A 734 -3.67 -27.20 25.15
N TYR A 735 -4.19 -25.98 25.10
CA TYR A 735 -5.62 -25.69 24.91
C TYR A 735 -5.93 -24.83 23.65
N PRO A 736 -5.38 -25.14 22.46
CA PRO A 736 -5.66 -24.36 21.23
C PRO A 736 -7.16 -24.32 20.88
N GLN A 737 -7.92 -25.38 21.19
CA GLN A 737 -9.37 -25.42 21.00
C GLN A 737 -10.12 -24.33 21.77
N ILE A 738 -9.60 -23.90 22.94
CA ILE A 738 -10.18 -22.81 23.72
C ILE A 738 -9.85 -21.47 23.08
N ALA A 739 -8.63 -21.30 22.56
CA ALA A 739 -8.24 -20.12 21.79
C ALA A 739 -9.10 -19.96 20.52
N TYR A 740 -9.30 -21.03 19.75
CA TYR A 740 -10.19 -21.01 18.58
C TYR A 740 -11.63 -20.64 18.95
N ARG A 741 -12.17 -21.22 20.04
CA ARG A 741 -13.53 -20.91 20.47
C ARG A 741 -13.68 -19.45 20.91
N MET A 742 -12.67 -18.91 21.58
CA MET A 742 -12.60 -17.50 21.99
C MET A 742 -12.50 -16.57 20.79
N LEU A 743 -11.63 -16.88 19.82
CA LEU A 743 -11.51 -16.16 18.55
C LEU A 743 -12.86 -16.09 17.81
N GLN A 744 -13.62 -17.19 17.79
CA GLN A 744 -14.91 -17.29 17.09
C GLN A 744 -16.11 -16.78 17.89
N GLU A 745 -15.93 -16.26 19.11
CA GLU A 745 -17.02 -15.68 19.89
C GLU A 745 -17.54 -14.40 19.24
N LYS A 746 -18.86 -14.28 19.08
CA LYS A 746 -19.50 -13.19 18.32
C LYS A 746 -20.07 -12.08 19.20
N ASN A 747 -20.27 -12.35 20.48
CA ASN A 747 -20.84 -11.37 21.40
C ASN A 747 -19.75 -10.49 22.02
N ARG A 748 -20.08 -9.23 22.23
CA ARG A 748 -19.27 -8.27 22.96
C ARG A 748 -18.90 -8.74 24.38
N PRO A 749 -17.64 -8.58 24.82
CA PRO A 749 -16.45 -8.21 24.04
C PRO A 749 -15.82 -9.41 23.29
N SER A 750 -15.53 -9.25 21.99
CA SER A 750 -14.80 -10.23 21.17
C SER A 750 -14.27 -9.62 19.88
N TRP A 751 -13.35 -10.30 19.18
CA TRP A 751 -12.85 -9.87 17.86
C TRP A 751 -13.92 -9.96 16.76
N MET A 752 -14.84 -10.92 16.84
CA MET A 752 -15.87 -11.08 15.81
C MET A 752 -17.03 -10.10 16.00
N TYR A 753 -17.21 -9.53 17.19
CA TYR A 753 -18.28 -8.57 17.45
C TYR A 753 -18.20 -7.35 16.51
N PRO A 754 -17.07 -6.61 16.40
CA PRO A 754 -16.92 -5.55 15.41
C PRO A 754 -17.29 -5.98 13.99
N ILE A 755 -16.89 -7.19 13.59
CA ILE A 755 -17.18 -7.72 12.25
C ILE A 755 -18.68 -7.95 12.05
N THR A 756 -19.40 -8.44 13.08
CA THR A 756 -20.87 -8.54 13.03
C THR A 756 -21.56 -7.18 12.93
N MET A 757 -20.89 -6.11 13.36
CA MET A 757 -21.34 -4.72 13.24
C MET A 757 -20.88 -4.05 11.94
N GLY A 758 -20.22 -4.77 11.02
CA GLY A 758 -19.78 -4.25 9.73
C GLY A 758 -18.41 -3.55 9.73
N ALA A 759 -17.58 -3.77 10.76
CA ALA A 759 -16.23 -3.24 10.84
C ALA A 759 -15.35 -3.73 9.69
N THR A 760 -14.62 -2.81 9.08
CA THR A 760 -13.62 -3.06 8.01
C THR A 760 -12.19 -2.74 8.43
N THR A 761 -12.02 -2.39 9.71
CA THR A 761 -10.79 -2.07 10.43
C THR A 761 -10.92 -2.59 11.87
N VAL A 762 -9.82 -2.66 12.60
CA VAL A 762 -9.83 -2.98 14.03
C VAL A 762 -10.15 -1.72 14.82
N TRP A 763 -11.01 -1.84 15.83
CA TRP A 763 -11.42 -0.72 16.67
C TRP A 763 -10.49 -0.55 17.87
N GLU A 764 -10.39 0.66 18.41
CA GLU A 764 -9.63 0.95 19.64
C GLU A 764 -10.23 0.23 20.85
N ARG A 765 -11.56 0.30 21.01
CA ARG A 765 -12.28 -0.38 22.07
C ARG A 765 -12.97 -1.61 21.54
N TRP A 766 -13.09 -2.62 22.40
CA TRP A 766 -13.96 -3.79 22.17
C TRP A 766 -15.42 -3.41 21.86
N ASP A 767 -15.82 -2.20 22.28
CA ASP A 767 -17.15 -1.67 22.16
C ASP A 767 -17.16 -0.22 21.66
N SER A 768 -16.28 0.14 20.72
CA SER A 768 -16.31 1.46 20.06
C SER A 768 -17.69 1.76 19.48
N MET A 769 -18.39 0.74 18.96
CA MET A 769 -19.85 0.77 18.74
C MET A 769 -20.55 -0.13 19.75
N LEU A 770 -21.70 0.33 20.23
CA LEU A 770 -22.60 -0.42 21.10
C LEU A 770 -23.60 -1.25 20.26
N PRO A 771 -24.26 -2.27 20.86
CA PRO A 771 -25.17 -3.16 20.12
C PRO A 771 -26.37 -2.48 19.45
N ASP A 772 -26.74 -1.28 19.90
CA ASP A 772 -27.81 -0.47 19.31
C ASP A 772 -27.33 0.44 18.16
N GLY A 773 -26.04 0.37 17.80
CA GLY A 773 -25.41 1.19 16.77
C GLY A 773 -24.94 2.56 17.24
N SER A 774 -25.11 2.91 18.53
CA SER A 774 -24.54 4.13 19.09
C SER A 774 -23.02 4.00 19.29
N ILE A 775 -22.30 5.11 19.19
CA ILE A 775 -20.88 5.19 19.45
C ILE A 775 -20.66 5.15 20.97
N ASN A 776 -19.58 4.51 21.41
CA ASN A 776 -19.19 4.52 22.82
C ASN A 776 -19.14 5.97 23.35
N PRO A 777 -19.73 6.27 24.52
CA PRO A 777 -19.79 7.63 25.05
C PRO A 777 -18.43 8.21 25.45
N GLY A 778 -17.38 7.38 25.57
CA GLY A 778 -16.02 7.84 25.82
C GLY A 778 -15.51 8.80 24.72
N GLU A 779 -14.83 9.87 25.12
CA GLU A 779 -14.20 10.82 24.18
C GLU A 779 -13.09 10.16 23.36
N MET A 780 -12.39 9.18 23.94
CA MET A 780 -11.37 8.37 23.28
C MET A 780 -12.03 7.13 22.67
N THR A 781 -12.55 7.27 21.45
CA THR A 781 -13.20 6.20 20.68
C THR A 781 -12.79 6.25 19.21
N SER A 782 -11.88 5.38 18.80
CA SER A 782 -11.47 5.20 17.40
C SER A 782 -12.04 3.91 16.80
N PHE A 783 -12.37 3.94 15.51
CA PHE A 783 -12.74 2.78 14.71
C PHE A 783 -11.60 2.26 13.83
N ASN A 784 -10.38 2.79 13.99
CA ASN A 784 -9.19 2.33 13.28
C ASN A 784 -7.95 2.40 14.17
N HIS A 785 -7.66 1.29 14.86
CA HIS A 785 -6.57 1.13 15.81
C HIS A 785 -6.01 -0.29 15.71
N TYR A 786 -4.72 -0.47 15.42
CA TYR A 786 -4.19 -1.82 15.15
C TYR A 786 -3.95 -2.68 16.41
N ALA A 787 -3.92 -2.09 17.62
CA ALA A 787 -3.54 -2.73 18.87
C ALA A 787 -4.26 -4.08 19.15
N LEU A 788 -5.59 -4.09 19.12
CA LEU A 788 -6.40 -5.30 19.34
C LEU A 788 -6.33 -6.29 18.16
N GLY A 789 -5.75 -5.87 17.05
CA GLY A 789 -5.44 -6.67 15.86
C GLY A 789 -4.18 -7.52 16.03
N SER A 790 -3.41 -7.35 17.10
CA SER A 790 -2.21 -8.14 17.43
C SER A 790 -2.47 -9.66 17.49
N ILE A 791 -3.72 -10.08 17.65
CA ILE A 791 -4.16 -11.49 17.56
C ILE A 791 -3.77 -12.15 16.23
N ILE A 792 -3.57 -11.40 15.15
CA ILE A 792 -3.21 -11.99 13.86
C ILE A 792 -1.84 -12.66 13.90
N ASN A 793 -0.93 -12.23 14.78
CA ASN A 793 0.33 -12.94 15.02
C ASN A 793 0.09 -14.40 15.44
N TRP A 794 -0.96 -14.67 16.22
CA TRP A 794 -1.35 -16.04 16.57
C TRP A 794 -1.89 -16.80 15.35
N LEU A 795 -2.63 -16.14 14.46
CA LEU A 795 -3.06 -16.74 13.19
C LEU A 795 -1.85 -17.16 12.34
N HIS A 796 -0.85 -16.29 12.23
CA HIS A 796 0.36 -16.54 11.43
C HIS A 796 1.23 -17.65 12.04
N SER A 797 1.49 -17.59 13.35
CA SER A 797 2.44 -18.49 14.02
C SER A 797 1.85 -19.82 14.49
N THR A 798 0.53 -19.90 14.68
CA THR A 798 -0.15 -21.08 15.24
C THR A 798 -1.18 -21.67 14.29
N VAL A 799 -2.03 -20.87 13.64
CA VAL A 799 -3.08 -21.42 12.77
C VAL A 799 -2.52 -21.84 11.42
N ALA A 800 -1.66 -21.01 10.83
CA ALA A 800 -0.89 -21.39 9.65
C ALA A 800 0.31 -22.28 10.00
N GLU A 801 0.62 -22.45 11.30
CA GLU A 801 1.76 -23.21 11.83
C GLU A 801 3.13 -22.81 11.22
N CYS A 802 3.23 -21.56 10.73
CA CYS A 802 4.50 -20.97 10.30
C CYS A 802 5.28 -20.51 11.55
N ARG A 803 6.21 -21.32 12.03
CA ARG A 803 7.13 -20.93 13.10
C ARG A 803 8.48 -20.60 12.51
N TRP A 804 9.10 -19.53 12.99
CA TRP A 804 10.50 -19.25 12.70
C TRP A 804 11.21 -18.88 14.00
N SER A 805 12.47 -19.27 14.08
CA SER A 805 13.34 -18.97 15.21
C SER A 805 14.73 -18.65 14.69
N ILE A 806 15.40 -17.74 15.39
CA ILE A 806 16.82 -17.50 15.21
C ILE A 806 17.51 -18.21 16.37
N GLU A 807 18.31 -19.23 16.06
CA GLU A 807 19.06 -19.97 17.08
C GLU A 807 20.37 -19.23 17.41
N ASN A 808 20.46 -18.77 18.66
CA ASN A 808 21.56 -17.95 19.20
C ASN A 808 22.94 -18.64 19.25
N GLU A 809 23.09 -19.87 18.78
CA GLU A 809 24.39 -20.58 18.80
C GLU A 809 25.12 -20.55 17.46
N ALA A 810 24.49 -20.09 16.37
CA ALA A 810 25.14 -20.03 15.06
C ALA A 810 24.61 -18.95 14.09
N ASP A 811 23.83 -17.96 14.57
CA ASP A 811 23.15 -16.97 13.72
C ASP A 811 22.32 -17.63 12.57
N THR A 812 21.89 -18.88 12.78
CA THR A 812 21.07 -19.64 11.82
C THR A 812 19.60 -19.30 11.99
N PHE A 813 18.98 -18.92 10.88
CA PHE A 813 17.53 -18.76 10.76
C PHE A 813 16.89 -20.11 10.48
N ASN A 814 16.16 -20.66 11.46
CA ASN A 814 15.41 -21.90 11.32
C ASN A 814 13.93 -21.58 11.17
N MET A 815 13.38 -21.83 9.98
CA MET A 815 11.94 -21.81 9.73
C MET A 815 11.39 -23.23 9.81
N GLU A 816 10.51 -23.47 10.77
CA GLU A 816 9.76 -24.71 10.91
C GLU A 816 8.32 -24.47 10.45
N LEU A 817 7.98 -25.04 9.29
CA LEU A 817 6.62 -25.06 8.80
C LEU A 817 6.00 -26.41 9.14
N SER A 818 5.13 -26.44 10.14
CA SER A 818 4.26 -27.60 10.35
C SER A 818 3.00 -27.39 9.51
N ILE A 819 2.57 -28.40 8.75
CA ILE A 819 1.37 -28.32 7.91
C ILE A 819 0.37 -29.35 8.46
N PRO A 820 -0.74 -28.93 9.09
CA PRO A 820 -1.75 -29.86 9.57
C PRO A 820 -2.32 -30.74 8.44
N PRO A 821 -2.74 -31.99 8.74
CA PRO A 821 -3.43 -32.83 7.77
C PRO A 821 -4.66 -32.10 7.19
N ASN A 822 -4.76 -32.05 5.85
CA ASN A 822 -5.80 -31.35 5.08
C ASN A 822 -5.66 -29.82 4.97
N THR A 823 -4.50 -29.24 5.30
CA THR A 823 -4.19 -27.84 4.99
C THR A 823 -3.19 -27.75 3.84
N ARG A 824 -3.18 -26.62 3.14
CA ARG A 824 -2.14 -26.26 2.16
C ARG A 824 -1.48 -24.99 2.65
N ALA A 825 -0.21 -25.08 3.01
CA ALA A 825 0.62 -23.90 3.24
C ALA A 825 1.41 -23.62 1.96
N LEU A 826 1.28 -22.40 1.44
CA LEU A 826 2.12 -21.88 0.36
C LEU A 826 3.01 -20.81 0.97
N VAL A 827 4.26 -21.16 1.26
CA VAL A 827 5.26 -20.19 1.69
C VAL A 827 5.85 -19.58 0.44
N ILE A 828 5.35 -18.40 0.08
CA ILE A 828 5.96 -17.55 -0.95
C ILE A 828 6.97 -16.68 -0.21
N LEU A 829 8.25 -17.04 -0.25
CA LEU A 829 9.29 -16.08 0.12
C LEU A 829 9.20 -14.92 -0.89
N PRO A 830 9.13 -13.66 -0.44
CA PRO A 830 8.85 -12.57 -1.34
C PRO A 830 9.92 -12.54 -2.43
N ASN A 831 9.49 -12.60 -3.69
CA ASN A 831 10.24 -12.04 -4.80
C ASN A 831 9.79 -10.57 -4.86
N ILE A 832 10.71 -9.63 -4.65
CA ILE A 832 10.38 -8.18 -4.59
C ILE A 832 9.83 -7.67 -5.94
N GLU A 833 9.88 -8.46 -7.01
CA GLU A 833 9.41 -8.05 -8.33
C GLU A 833 8.08 -8.70 -8.77
N ARG A 834 7.42 -9.53 -7.94
CA ARG A 834 6.12 -10.16 -8.29
C ARG A 834 4.99 -9.86 -7.31
N LEU A 835 4.83 -8.60 -6.96
CA LEU A 835 3.51 -8.05 -6.63
C LEU A 835 3.03 -7.25 -7.84
N PRO A 836 1.76 -7.37 -8.27
CA PRO A 836 1.21 -6.49 -9.29
C PRO A 836 1.23 -5.06 -8.75
N LYS A 837 2.27 -4.30 -9.11
CA LYS A 837 2.21 -2.85 -9.16
C LYS A 837 1.11 -2.51 -10.18
N HIS A 838 -0.02 -2.01 -9.70
CA HIS A 838 -0.89 -1.25 -10.59
C HIS A 838 -0.31 0.17 -10.73
N VAL A 839 0.37 0.34 -11.87
CA VAL A 839 0.55 1.54 -12.70
C VAL A 839 1.51 2.64 -12.20
N ALA A 840 2.77 2.56 -12.67
CA ALA A 840 3.43 3.58 -13.51
C ALA A 840 4.83 3.08 -13.96
N SER A 841 5.06 2.99 -15.28
CA SER A 841 6.32 3.05 -16.09
C SER A 841 7.68 2.70 -15.43
N ASP A 842 8.62 1.95 -15.99
CA ASP A 842 8.90 1.49 -17.36
C ASP A 842 9.84 0.26 -17.34
N GLU A 843 9.74 -0.55 -18.41
CA GLU A 843 10.71 -1.45 -19.06
C GLU A 843 11.18 -2.78 -18.41
N ASP A 844 10.81 -3.86 -19.13
CA ASP A 844 11.37 -5.22 -19.26
C ASP A 844 11.47 -6.20 -18.06
N GLU A 845 10.43 -7.04 -17.88
CA GLU A 845 10.51 -8.51 -17.99
C GLU A 845 9.12 -9.19 -17.86
N GLY A 846 8.79 -10.09 -18.79
CA GLY A 846 7.44 -10.63 -19.05
C GLY A 846 6.82 -11.47 -17.92
N ASN A 847 5.62 -11.06 -17.51
CA ASN A 847 4.80 -11.74 -16.52
C ASN A 847 3.76 -12.63 -17.25
N TRP A 848 4.12 -13.88 -17.59
CA TRP A 848 3.21 -14.76 -18.32
C TRP A 848 2.13 -15.30 -17.38
N LEU A 849 0.92 -14.74 -17.46
CA LEU A 849 -0.27 -15.46 -17.04
C LEU A 849 -0.32 -16.81 -17.78
N PRO A 850 -0.81 -17.88 -17.14
CA PRO A 850 -0.85 -19.18 -17.79
C PRO A 850 -1.70 -19.13 -19.06
N PRO A 851 -1.43 -20.02 -20.03
CA PRO A 851 -2.16 -20.08 -21.29
C PRO A 851 -3.68 -20.07 -21.10
N PRO A 852 -4.40 -19.03 -21.59
CA PRO A 852 -5.84 -18.96 -21.42
C PRO A 852 -6.53 -20.04 -22.24
N THR A 853 -7.69 -20.50 -21.79
CA THR A 853 -8.58 -21.38 -22.54
C THR A 853 -9.77 -20.56 -23.07
N LEU A 854 -9.88 -20.43 -24.40
CA LEU A 854 -11.03 -19.82 -25.04
C LEU A 854 -12.10 -20.87 -25.36
N HIS A 855 -13.30 -20.67 -24.84
CA HIS A 855 -14.50 -21.40 -25.22
C HIS A 855 -15.23 -20.62 -26.34
N HIS A 856 -14.97 -21.04 -27.57
CA HIS A 856 -15.42 -20.40 -28.80
C HIS A 856 -16.70 -21.04 -29.34
N LEU A 857 -17.71 -20.25 -29.69
CA LEU A 857 -18.94 -20.70 -30.34
C LEU A 857 -18.90 -20.35 -31.83
N SER A 858 -19.12 -21.33 -32.71
CA SER A 858 -19.13 -21.09 -34.15
C SER A 858 -20.22 -20.10 -34.60
N SER A 859 -19.94 -19.36 -35.68
CA SER A 859 -20.77 -18.24 -36.17
C SER A 859 -21.22 -17.30 -35.04
N SER A 860 -20.28 -16.71 -34.31
CA SER A 860 -20.57 -15.79 -33.20
C SER A 860 -19.53 -14.69 -33.05
N SER A 861 -19.85 -13.70 -32.21
CA SER A 861 -18.94 -12.62 -31.84
C SER A 861 -17.73 -13.06 -31.02
N SER A 862 -17.58 -14.36 -30.69
CA SER A 862 -16.38 -14.89 -30.06
C SER A 862 -15.19 -15.03 -31.01
N LEU A 863 -15.39 -14.96 -32.34
CA LEU A 863 -14.30 -14.98 -33.32
C LEU A 863 -13.31 -13.84 -33.10
N ARG A 864 -13.77 -12.65 -32.69
CA ARG A 864 -12.87 -11.50 -32.42
C ARG A 864 -11.87 -11.76 -31.30
N VAL A 865 -12.26 -12.54 -30.29
CA VAL A 865 -11.38 -12.94 -29.19
C VAL A 865 -10.39 -13.99 -29.68
N LEU A 866 -10.84 -14.93 -30.53
CA LEU A 866 -9.94 -15.89 -31.15
C LEU A 866 -8.93 -15.19 -32.08
N TRP A 867 -9.36 -14.20 -32.84
CA TRP A 867 -8.48 -13.37 -33.66
C TRP A 867 -7.44 -12.64 -32.79
N ALA A 868 -7.87 -12.00 -31.70
CA ALA A 868 -6.94 -11.36 -30.76
C ALA A 868 -5.90 -12.35 -30.18
N LEU A 869 -6.30 -13.57 -29.81
CA LEU A 869 -5.36 -14.60 -29.36
C LEU A 869 -4.38 -15.04 -30.45
N GLU A 870 -4.81 -15.11 -31.71
CA GLU A 870 -3.93 -15.43 -32.84
C GLU A 870 -2.96 -14.30 -33.16
N GLU A 871 -3.35 -13.03 -32.97
CA GLU A 871 -2.43 -11.89 -33.08
C GLU A 871 -1.32 -12.05 -32.04
N LEU A 872 -1.67 -12.29 -30.77
CA LEU A 872 -0.70 -12.50 -29.69
C LEU A 872 0.17 -13.75 -29.90
N PHE A 873 -0.40 -14.83 -30.42
CA PHE A 873 0.36 -16.04 -30.74
C PHE A 873 1.42 -15.75 -31.81
N LEU A 874 1.08 -14.96 -32.85
CA LEU A 874 2.01 -14.62 -33.92
C LEU A 874 3.03 -13.54 -33.53
N SER A 875 2.65 -12.59 -32.67
CA SER A 875 3.53 -11.48 -32.27
C SER A 875 4.43 -11.81 -31.09
N SER A 876 3.87 -12.42 -30.05
CA SER A 876 4.54 -12.66 -28.75
C SER A 876 4.79 -14.13 -28.44
N GLY A 877 4.26 -15.06 -29.25
CA GLY A 877 4.36 -16.51 -29.00
C GLY A 877 3.41 -17.02 -27.91
N LEU A 878 2.37 -16.25 -27.56
CA LEU A 878 1.41 -16.63 -26.53
C LEU A 878 0.73 -17.98 -26.81
N GLU A 879 1.00 -18.98 -25.99
CA GLU A 879 0.24 -20.23 -26.00
C GLU A 879 -1.17 -20.03 -25.44
N TYR A 880 -2.18 -20.65 -26.06
CA TYR A 880 -3.55 -20.67 -25.57
C TYR A 880 -4.26 -21.98 -25.97
N ASN A 881 -5.27 -22.36 -25.20
CA ASN A 881 -6.12 -23.51 -25.48
C ASN A 881 -7.43 -23.06 -26.14
N LEU A 882 -7.94 -23.85 -27.09
CA LEU A 882 -9.19 -23.56 -27.78
C LEU A 882 -10.18 -24.73 -27.63
N LYS A 883 -11.37 -24.43 -27.11
CA LYS A 883 -12.51 -25.35 -27.09
C LYS A 883 -13.61 -24.82 -28.01
N ASN A 884 -13.84 -25.50 -29.13
CA ASN A 884 -14.85 -25.12 -30.11
C ASN A 884 -16.19 -25.78 -29.81
N TYR A 885 -17.24 -24.97 -29.81
CA TYR A 885 -18.63 -25.37 -29.63
C TYR A 885 -19.41 -25.10 -30.91
N LYS A 886 -20.25 -26.06 -31.31
CA LYS A 886 -21.22 -25.89 -32.41
C LYS A 886 -22.59 -25.60 -31.85
N ARG A 887 -23.39 -24.84 -32.60
CA ARG A 887 -24.79 -24.61 -32.26
C ARG A 887 -25.59 -25.91 -32.40
N VAL A 888 -26.60 -26.07 -31.55
CA VAL A 888 -27.60 -27.16 -31.63
C VAL A 888 -28.96 -26.50 -31.84
N LYS A 889 -29.56 -26.70 -33.02
CA LYS A 889 -30.83 -26.03 -33.40
C LYS A 889 -30.74 -24.50 -33.28
N GLY A 890 -29.62 -23.92 -33.73
CA GLY A 890 -29.35 -22.47 -33.68
C GLY A 890 -28.98 -21.89 -32.29
N ARG A 891 -28.97 -22.69 -31.22
CA ARG A 891 -28.65 -22.25 -29.85
C ARG A 891 -27.28 -22.74 -29.40
N ALA A 892 -26.67 -22.09 -28.40
CA ALA A 892 -25.47 -22.59 -27.76
C ALA A 892 -25.75 -23.96 -27.11
N PRO A 893 -24.80 -24.91 -27.14
CA PRO A 893 -24.98 -26.24 -26.56
C PRO A 893 -25.03 -26.17 -25.03
N GLU A 894 -25.73 -27.14 -24.42
CA GLU A 894 -25.92 -27.18 -22.96
C GLU A 894 -24.59 -27.32 -22.19
N ASP A 895 -23.60 -27.97 -22.78
CA ASP A 895 -22.23 -28.11 -22.24
C ASP A 895 -21.58 -26.75 -21.93
N LEU A 896 -21.96 -25.67 -22.63
CA LEU A 896 -21.41 -24.34 -22.35
C LEU A 896 -21.92 -23.79 -21.00
N LYS A 897 -23.09 -24.22 -20.52
CA LYS A 897 -23.60 -23.85 -19.19
C LYS A 897 -22.81 -24.47 -18.05
N THR A 898 -22.10 -25.57 -18.31
CA THR A 898 -21.19 -26.19 -17.34
C THR A 898 -19.93 -25.35 -17.10
N VAL A 899 -19.58 -24.47 -18.05
CA VAL A 899 -18.42 -23.56 -17.96
C VAL A 899 -18.85 -22.23 -17.35
N PHE A 900 -20.01 -21.70 -17.75
CA PHE A 900 -20.56 -20.46 -17.18
C PHE A 900 -22.09 -20.48 -17.18
N PRO A 901 -22.78 -20.08 -16.09
CA PRO A 901 -24.23 -20.28 -15.91
C PRO A 901 -25.13 -19.74 -17.02
N LEU A 902 -24.73 -18.66 -17.70
CA LEU A 902 -25.50 -18.08 -18.81
C LEU A 902 -25.41 -18.89 -20.11
N GLY A 903 -24.52 -19.88 -20.21
CA GLY A 903 -24.34 -20.70 -21.42
C GLY A 903 -24.03 -19.87 -22.67
N LYS A 904 -23.25 -18.79 -22.51
CA LYS A 904 -22.91 -17.84 -23.57
C LYS A 904 -21.41 -17.88 -23.90
N SER A 905 -21.05 -17.42 -25.10
CA SER A 905 -19.66 -17.33 -25.59
C SER A 905 -19.42 -15.90 -26.14
N PRO A 906 -18.19 -15.36 -26.08
CA PRO A 906 -16.94 -15.98 -25.61
C PRO A 906 -16.92 -16.29 -24.11
N VAL A 907 -16.18 -17.33 -23.71
CA VAL A 907 -15.72 -17.49 -22.32
C VAL A 907 -14.21 -17.68 -22.35
N LEU A 908 -13.47 -16.83 -21.63
CA LEU A 908 -12.04 -16.99 -21.40
C LEU A 908 -11.85 -17.54 -19.99
N GLU A 909 -11.17 -18.67 -19.88
CA GLU A 909 -10.79 -19.30 -18.61
C GLU A 909 -9.27 -19.21 -18.44
N ILE A 910 -8.79 -18.67 -17.31
CA ILE A 910 -7.37 -18.62 -16.97
C ILE A 910 -7.16 -19.47 -15.71
N PRO A 911 -6.45 -20.61 -15.81
CA PRO A 911 -6.24 -21.51 -14.68
C PRO A 911 -5.28 -20.90 -13.65
N GLY A 912 -5.41 -21.28 -12.38
CA GLY A 912 -4.43 -20.98 -11.32
C GLY A 912 -4.40 -19.52 -10.83
N VAL A 913 -5.18 -18.62 -11.42
CA VAL A 913 -5.18 -17.19 -11.07
C VAL A 913 -6.60 -16.70 -10.87
N ASN A 914 -6.84 -15.88 -9.84
CA ASN A 914 -8.09 -15.14 -9.65
C ASN A 914 -7.83 -13.64 -9.82
N LEU A 915 -8.01 -13.13 -11.05
CA LEU A 915 -7.70 -11.75 -11.43
C LEU A 915 -8.72 -10.72 -10.94
N PHE A 916 -9.90 -11.18 -10.47
CA PHE A 916 -10.97 -10.31 -9.99
C PHE A 916 -11.53 -10.82 -8.67
N ARG A 917 -12.03 -9.92 -7.81
CA ARG A 917 -12.80 -10.34 -6.64
C ARG A 917 -14.05 -11.09 -7.15
N PRO A 918 -14.29 -12.36 -6.75
CA PRO A 918 -15.40 -13.13 -7.28
C PRO A 918 -16.71 -12.41 -6.98
N LEU A 919 -17.49 -12.10 -8.03
CA LEU A 919 -18.85 -11.61 -7.87
C LEU A 919 -19.67 -12.79 -7.30
N PRO A 920 -20.20 -12.70 -6.06
CA PRO A 920 -20.73 -13.86 -5.34
C PRO A 920 -21.85 -14.63 -6.04
N PHE A 921 -22.52 -14.00 -7.03
CA PHE A 921 -23.63 -14.59 -7.78
C PHE A 921 -23.22 -15.30 -9.08
N LEU A 922 -21.95 -15.21 -9.50
CA LEU A 922 -21.47 -15.85 -10.74
C LEU A 922 -20.84 -17.23 -10.52
N HIS A 923 -20.60 -17.61 -9.27
CA HIS A 923 -20.03 -18.90 -8.90
C HIS A 923 -21.11 -19.77 -8.25
N ASP A 924 -21.41 -20.90 -8.88
CA ASP A 924 -22.24 -21.93 -8.29
C ASP A 924 -21.36 -22.80 -7.38
N ASP A 925 -21.47 -22.56 -6.07
CA ASP A 925 -20.80 -23.33 -4.99
C ASP A 925 -21.16 -24.84 -5.01
N SER A 926 -22.04 -25.30 -5.92
CA SER A 926 -22.43 -26.71 -6.03
C SER A 926 -21.44 -27.58 -6.84
N SER A 927 -20.46 -27.00 -7.53
CA SER A 927 -19.41 -27.78 -8.21
C SER A 927 -18.19 -27.96 -7.29
N ASN A 928 -18.03 -29.19 -6.78
CA ASN A 928 -17.06 -29.66 -5.77
C ASN A 928 -15.56 -29.50 -6.10
N ASN A 929 -15.15 -28.67 -7.06
CA ASN A 929 -13.74 -28.51 -7.42
C ASN A 929 -13.23 -27.13 -6.99
N ASN A 930 -12.52 -27.10 -5.87
CA ASN A 930 -11.74 -25.98 -5.30
C ASN A 930 -10.61 -25.45 -6.22
N GLU A 931 -10.85 -25.31 -7.52
CA GLU A 931 -9.86 -24.90 -8.51
C GLU A 931 -9.91 -23.38 -8.69
N ILE A 932 -8.81 -22.70 -8.35
CA ILE A 932 -8.66 -21.26 -8.54
C ILE A 932 -8.56 -21.00 -10.04
N LYS A 933 -9.50 -20.25 -10.60
CA LYS A 933 -9.50 -19.84 -12.01
C LYS A 933 -10.24 -18.53 -12.22
N THR A 934 -9.83 -17.76 -13.22
CA THR A 934 -10.53 -16.57 -13.68
C THR A 934 -11.43 -16.96 -14.85
N ILE A 935 -12.72 -16.61 -14.79
CA ILE A 935 -13.67 -16.81 -15.88
C ILE A 935 -14.21 -15.45 -16.32
N MET A 936 -14.10 -15.12 -17.61
CA MET A 936 -14.65 -13.90 -18.20
C MET A 936 -15.53 -14.21 -19.39
N THR A 937 -16.66 -13.51 -19.53
CA THR A 937 -17.62 -13.76 -20.62
C THR A 937 -17.93 -12.58 -21.54
N GLU A 938 -17.53 -11.38 -21.14
CA GLU A 938 -17.76 -10.19 -21.98
C GLU A 938 -16.57 -9.96 -22.89
N SER A 939 -16.77 -10.12 -24.20
CA SER A 939 -15.73 -9.90 -25.21
C SER A 939 -14.94 -8.59 -25.05
N ARG A 940 -15.59 -7.46 -24.68
CA ARG A 940 -14.90 -6.19 -24.41
C ARG A 940 -13.92 -6.32 -23.25
N LEU A 941 -14.36 -6.90 -22.14
CA LEU A 941 -13.53 -7.10 -20.96
C LEU A 941 -12.44 -8.15 -21.21
N ILE A 942 -12.72 -9.17 -22.02
CA ILE A 942 -11.73 -10.16 -22.44
C ILE A 942 -10.66 -9.51 -23.31
N LEU A 943 -11.03 -8.71 -24.30
CA LEU A 943 -10.09 -7.99 -25.16
C LEU A 943 -9.25 -6.99 -24.36
N GLN A 944 -9.86 -6.27 -23.42
CA GLN A 944 -9.14 -5.40 -22.48
C GLN A 944 -8.13 -6.20 -21.65
N LEU A 945 -8.53 -7.35 -21.10
CA LEU A 945 -7.62 -8.22 -20.35
C LEU A 945 -6.45 -8.68 -21.22
N LEU A 946 -6.72 -9.14 -22.44
CA LEU A 946 -5.68 -9.56 -23.38
C LEU A 946 -4.73 -8.39 -23.71
N SER A 947 -5.26 -7.19 -23.91
CA SER A 947 -4.47 -5.98 -24.09
C SER A 947 -3.58 -5.70 -22.88
N ASP A 948 -4.17 -5.63 -21.69
CA ASP A 948 -3.51 -5.19 -20.46
C ASP A 948 -2.50 -6.21 -19.92
N LYS A 949 -2.74 -7.50 -20.15
CA LYS A 949 -2.00 -8.59 -19.50
C LYS A 949 -1.18 -9.47 -20.44
N TYR A 950 -1.47 -9.46 -21.74
CA TYR A 950 -0.80 -10.34 -22.70
C TYR A 950 -0.21 -9.60 -23.93
N SER A 951 -0.67 -8.39 -24.25
CA SER A 951 -0.24 -7.70 -25.49
C SER A 951 1.04 -6.88 -25.38
N ASN A 952 1.57 -6.68 -24.17
CA ASN A 952 2.74 -5.80 -23.94
C ASN A 952 2.63 -4.43 -24.64
N GLY A 953 1.42 -3.84 -24.66
CA GLY A 953 1.19 -2.53 -25.24
C GLY A 953 1.06 -2.51 -26.78
N GLU A 954 1.10 -3.66 -27.46
CA GLU A 954 0.97 -3.75 -28.93
C GLU A 954 -0.31 -3.06 -29.43
N TRP A 955 -1.40 -3.17 -28.67
CA TRP A 955 -2.72 -2.65 -29.04
C TRP A 955 -3.06 -1.31 -28.36
N VAL A 956 -2.13 -0.74 -27.58
CA VAL A 956 -2.35 0.54 -26.90
C VAL A 956 -1.98 1.68 -27.86
N PRO A 957 -2.92 2.56 -28.24
CA PRO A 957 -2.63 3.65 -29.16
C PRO A 957 -1.53 4.60 -28.62
N GLU A 958 -0.72 5.15 -29.53
CA GLU A 958 0.48 5.91 -29.16
C GLU A 958 0.16 7.34 -28.72
N THR A 959 -0.82 7.99 -29.36
CA THR A 959 -1.20 9.38 -29.08
C THR A 959 -2.44 9.47 -28.21
N ALA A 960 -2.59 10.56 -27.45
CA ALA A 960 -3.79 10.81 -26.65
C ALA A 960 -5.06 10.85 -27.51
N GLU A 961 -4.99 11.50 -28.67
CA GLU A 961 -6.10 11.56 -29.64
C GLU A 961 -6.50 10.16 -30.11
N ASP A 962 -5.54 9.29 -30.41
CA ASP A 962 -5.81 7.94 -30.87
C ASP A 962 -6.37 7.05 -29.75
N LYS A 963 -5.99 7.28 -28.49
CA LYS A 963 -6.61 6.64 -27.31
C LYS A 963 -8.08 7.04 -27.14
N GLU A 964 -8.40 8.32 -27.33
CA GLU A 964 -9.78 8.81 -27.31
C GLU A 964 -10.60 8.21 -28.45
N ARG A 965 -10.01 8.12 -29.66
CA ARG A 965 -10.64 7.49 -30.82
C ARG A 965 -10.89 6.00 -30.62
N ASP A 966 -9.91 5.25 -30.10
CA ASP A 966 -10.06 3.82 -29.79
C ASP A 966 -11.17 3.62 -28.76
N SER A 967 -11.18 4.41 -27.69
CA SER A 967 -12.24 4.35 -26.67
C SER A 967 -13.62 4.67 -27.25
N TYR A 968 -13.72 5.71 -28.07
CA TYR A 968 -14.97 6.11 -28.73
C TYR A 968 -15.49 5.00 -29.65
N PHE A 969 -14.66 4.47 -30.54
CA PHE A 969 -15.08 3.45 -31.51
C PHE A 969 -15.31 2.08 -30.86
N LEU A 970 -14.63 1.78 -29.75
CA LEU A 970 -14.89 0.60 -28.93
C LEU A 970 -16.31 0.62 -28.33
N GLU A 971 -16.71 1.75 -27.74
CA GLU A 971 -18.06 1.91 -27.19
C GLU A 971 -19.12 2.03 -28.30
N PHE A 972 -18.82 2.75 -29.38
CA PHE A 972 -19.68 2.82 -30.56
C PHE A 972 -19.96 1.43 -31.16
N ALA A 973 -18.93 0.58 -31.26
CA ALA A 973 -19.07 -0.77 -31.79
C ALA A 973 -20.01 -1.63 -30.94
N ASN A 974 -19.83 -1.60 -29.61
CA ASN A 974 -20.61 -2.42 -28.69
C ASN A 974 -22.04 -1.88 -28.49
N SER A 975 -22.18 -0.58 -28.29
CA SER A 975 -23.43 0.05 -27.84
C SER A 975 -24.30 0.55 -28.99
N SER A 976 -23.71 1.06 -30.07
CA SER A 976 -24.46 1.64 -31.20
C SER A 976 -24.57 0.65 -32.37
N LEU A 977 -23.45 0.31 -32.99
CA LEU A 977 -23.45 -0.43 -34.25
C LEU A 977 -23.96 -1.88 -34.08
N THR A 978 -23.47 -2.61 -33.08
CA THR A 978 -23.92 -3.99 -32.81
C THR A 978 -25.41 -4.04 -32.48
N GLY A 979 -25.94 -3.04 -31.76
CA GLY A 979 -27.37 -2.96 -31.42
C GLY A 979 -28.25 -2.85 -32.67
N VAL A 980 -27.88 -1.96 -33.61
CA VAL A 980 -28.62 -1.78 -34.87
C VAL A 980 -28.51 -3.03 -35.75
N VAL A 981 -27.30 -3.58 -35.91
CA VAL A 981 -27.06 -4.80 -36.72
C VAL A 981 -27.85 -5.99 -36.17
N ASN A 982 -27.80 -6.24 -34.86
CA ASN A 982 -28.57 -7.33 -34.24
C ASN A 982 -30.08 -7.14 -34.38
N SER A 983 -30.57 -5.89 -34.28
CA SER A 983 -31.99 -5.60 -34.46
C SER A 983 -32.46 -5.98 -35.87
N ILE A 984 -31.68 -5.63 -36.90
CA ILE A 984 -31.97 -6.04 -38.29
C ILE A 984 -32.02 -7.57 -38.38
N LEU A 985 -31.03 -8.27 -37.80
CA LEU A 985 -30.97 -9.73 -37.79
C LEU A 985 -32.22 -10.35 -37.15
N TYR A 986 -32.65 -9.87 -35.98
CA TYR A 986 -33.83 -10.40 -35.31
C TYR A 986 -35.08 -10.25 -36.18
N PHE A 987 -35.28 -9.09 -36.81
CA PHE A 987 -36.44 -8.85 -37.67
C PHE A 987 -36.40 -9.64 -38.98
N GLU A 988 -35.23 -9.96 -39.52
CA GLU A 988 -35.10 -10.88 -40.67
C GLU A 988 -35.33 -12.35 -40.29
N ILE A 989 -34.91 -12.76 -39.09
CA ILE A 989 -35.00 -14.16 -38.64
C ILE A 989 -36.43 -14.52 -38.22
N ILE A 990 -37.16 -13.63 -37.54
CA ILE A 990 -38.51 -13.90 -37.02
C ILE A 990 -39.46 -14.49 -38.08
N PRO A 991 -39.59 -13.91 -39.30
CA PRO A 991 -40.40 -14.53 -40.35
C PRO A 991 -39.91 -15.92 -40.74
N THR A 992 -38.60 -16.15 -40.75
CA THR A 992 -38.04 -17.45 -41.17
C THR A 992 -38.26 -18.58 -40.17
N MET A 993 -38.33 -18.24 -38.87
CA MET A 993 -38.64 -19.16 -37.78
C MET A 993 -40.14 -19.39 -37.57
N SER A 994 -41.00 -18.60 -38.22
CA SER A 994 -42.45 -18.67 -38.05
C SER A 994 -43.05 -19.89 -38.77
N PRO A 995 -44.08 -20.54 -38.20
CA PRO A 995 -44.79 -21.64 -38.88
C PRO A 995 -45.29 -21.20 -40.25
N TRP A 996 -45.31 -22.12 -41.23
CA TRP A 996 -45.56 -21.80 -42.64
C TRP A 996 -46.89 -21.05 -42.89
N LEU A 997 -47.91 -21.31 -42.07
CA LEU A 997 -49.23 -20.64 -42.12
C LEU A 997 -49.18 -19.16 -41.72
N VAL A 998 -48.25 -18.76 -40.85
CA VAL A 998 -48.14 -17.39 -40.30
C VAL A 998 -46.99 -16.60 -40.94
N ARG A 999 -46.06 -17.29 -41.61
CA ARG A 999 -44.89 -16.71 -42.27
C ARG A 999 -45.20 -15.54 -43.22
N PRO A 1000 -46.26 -15.55 -44.05
CA PRO A 1000 -46.60 -14.40 -44.90
C PRO A 1000 -46.97 -13.15 -44.10
N LEU A 1001 -47.73 -13.33 -43.00
CA LEU A 1001 -48.12 -12.24 -42.10
C LEU A 1001 -46.91 -11.67 -41.35
N MET A 1002 -46.06 -12.55 -40.82
CA MET A 1002 -44.84 -12.15 -40.09
C MET A 1002 -43.86 -11.43 -41.02
N SER A 1003 -43.68 -11.91 -42.26
CA SER A 1003 -42.89 -11.21 -43.29
C SER A 1003 -43.44 -9.82 -43.60
N ALA A 1004 -44.77 -9.64 -43.68
CA ALA A 1004 -45.39 -8.34 -43.95
C ALA A 1004 -45.19 -7.33 -42.82
N ILE A 1005 -45.07 -7.79 -41.57
CA ILE A 1005 -44.85 -6.93 -40.38
C ILE A 1005 -43.37 -6.58 -40.22
N PHE A 1006 -42.48 -7.58 -40.28
CA PHE A 1006 -41.09 -7.39 -39.88
C PHE A 1006 -40.15 -6.97 -41.01
N ASN A 1007 -40.42 -7.33 -42.27
CA ASN A 1007 -39.57 -6.91 -43.40
C ASN A 1007 -39.53 -5.39 -43.60
N PRO A 1008 -40.64 -4.63 -43.47
CA PRO A 1008 -40.58 -3.17 -43.53
C PRO A 1008 -39.74 -2.55 -42.39
N ILE A 1009 -39.82 -3.12 -41.18
CA ILE A 1009 -39.04 -2.66 -40.01
C ILE A 1009 -37.55 -2.91 -40.26
N ALA A 1010 -37.19 -4.12 -40.71
CA ALA A 1010 -35.81 -4.44 -41.09
C ALA A 1010 -35.29 -3.51 -42.20
N LYS A 1011 -36.12 -3.16 -43.19
CA LYS A 1011 -35.77 -2.22 -44.25
C LYS A 1011 -35.48 -0.81 -43.72
N ILE A 1012 -36.28 -0.31 -42.77
CA ILE A 1012 -36.07 1.00 -42.13
C ILE A 1012 -34.76 0.98 -41.32
N LEU A 1013 -34.52 -0.06 -40.53
CA LEU A 1013 -33.30 -0.18 -39.74
C LEU A 1013 -32.04 -0.28 -40.61
N LYS A 1014 -32.13 -0.95 -41.77
CA LYS A 1014 -31.04 -0.96 -42.77
C LYS A 1014 -30.72 0.44 -43.28
N GLN A 1015 -31.73 1.28 -43.53
CA GLN A 1015 -31.50 2.68 -43.90
C GLN A 1015 -30.85 3.48 -42.76
N GLY A 1016 -31.09 3.10 -41.50
CA GLY A 1016 -30.44 3.68 -40.32
C GLY A 1016 -28.96 3.31 -40.14
N LEU A 1017 -28.40 2.38 -40.94
CA LEU A 1017 -26.97 2.08 -40.92
C LEU A 1017 -26.13 3.13 -41.65
N ASP A 1018 -26.70 3.87 -42.60
CA ASP A 1018 -25.96 4.85 -43.40
C ASP A 1018 -25.24 5.91 -42.53
N PRO A 1019 -25.88 6.55 -41.53
CA PRO A 1019 -25.18 7.50 -40.65
C PRO A 1019 -24.02 6.88 -39.85
N HIS A 1020 -24.10 5.60 -39.53
CA HIS A 1020 -23.04 4.88 -38.82
C HIS A 1020 -21.84 4.68 -39.76
N PHE A 1021 -22.11 4.23 -41.00
CA PHE A 1021 -21.08 4.08 -42.02
C PHE A 1021 -20.46 5.41 -42.45
N ASP A 1022 -21.25 6.48 -42.56
CA ASP A 1022 -20.75 7.84 -42.83
C ASP A 1022 -19.80 8.36 -41.75
N LEU A 1023 -20.07 8.05 -40.47
CA LEU A 1023 -19.17 8.38 -39.37
C LEU A 1023 -17.86 7.57 -39.45
N MET A 1024 -17.98 6.27 -39.66
CA MET A 1024 -16.83 5.36 -39.76
C MET A 1024 -15.94 5.69 -40.97
N GLU A 1025 -16.53 5.97 -42.13
CA GLU A 1025 -15.81 6.37 -43.35
C GLU A 1025 -15.01 7.66 -43.15
N ARG A 1026 -15.59 8.65 -42.44
CA ARG A 1026 -14.90 9.91 -42.11
C ARG A 1026 -13.76 9.72 -41.13
N ALA A 1027 -13.83 8.73 -40.25
CA ALA A 1027 -12.81 8.47 -39.26
C ALA A 1027 -11.54 7.83 -39.86
N LEU A 1028 -11.62 7.24 -41.05
CA LEU A 1028 -10.51 6.54 -41.69
C LEU A 1028 -9.76 7.45 -42.68
N SER A 1029 -8.45 7.27 -42.76
CA SER A 1029 -7.57 7.94 -43.72
C SER A 1029 -6.33 7.08 -44.00
N ASP A 1030 -5.47 7.53 -44.92
CA ASP A 1030 -4.20 6.84 -45.18
C ASP A 1030 -3.24 6.93 -43.97
N GLU A 1031 -3.29 8.04 -43.21
CA GLU A 1031 -2.49 8.24 -41.99
C GLU A 1031 -3.07 7.52 -40.77
N LYS A 1032 -4.41 7.44 -40.69
CA LYS A 1032 -5.14 6.70 -39.64
C LYS A 1032 -5.94 5.56 -40.27
N PRO A 1033 -5.26 4.48 -40.69
CA PRO A 1033 -5.90 3.35 -41.34
C PRO A 1033 -6.80 2.54 -40.40
N TRP A 1034 -6.62 2.62 -39.08
CA TRP A 1034 -7.39 1.88 -38.08
C TRP A 1034 -8.32 2.83 -37.30
N PHE A 1035 -9.38 2.29 -36.69
CA PHE A 1035 -10.27 3.12 -35.87
C PHE A 1035 -9.57 3.66 -34.63
N SER A 1036 -8.60 2.90 -34.14
CA SER A 1036 -7.65 3.26 -33.09
C SER A 1036 -6.48 4.15 -33.55
N GLY A 1037 -6.43 4.57 -34.82
CA GLY A 1037 -5.40 5.49 -35.32
C GLY A 1037 -4.41 4.86 -36.31
N SER A 1038 -3.10 5.05 -36.06
CA SER A 1038 -2.01 4.61 -36.95
C SER A 1038 -1.76 3.09 -36.91
N LYS A 1039 -2.04 2.43 -35.79
CA LYS A 1039 -1.93 0.98 -35.58
C LYS A 1039 -3.25 0.39 -35.07
N ILE A 1040 -3.34 -0.93 -34.98
CA ILE A 1040 -4.54 -1.64 -34.51
C ILE A 1040 -4.76 -1.47 -33.00
N GLY A 1041 -6.02 -1.42 -32.56
CA GLY A 1041 -6.42 -1.29 -31.15
C GLY A 1041 -7.71 -2.05 -30.83
N LEU A 1042 -8.26 -1.83 -29.63
CA LEU A 1042 -9.40 -2.60 -29.12
C LEU A 1042 -10.69 -2.36 -29.91
N ALA A 1043 -10.88 -1.14 -30.44
CA ALA A 1043 -11.99 -0.79 -31.32
C ALA A 1043 -12.02 -1.70 -32.55
N ASP A 1044 -10.86 -1.94 -33.17
CA ASP A 1044 -10.77 -2.69 -34.42
C ASP A 1044 -11.16 -4.16 -34.23
N PHE A 1045 -10.71 -4.80 -33.14
CA PHE A 1045 -11.17 -6.15 -32.77
C PHE A 1045 -12.68 -6.18 -32.56
N THR A 1046 -13.22 -5.19 -31.86
CA THR A 1046 -14.64 -5.15 -31.47
C THR A 1046 -15.56 -4.93 -32.67
N LEU A 1047 -15.14 -4.10 -33.62
CA LEU A 1047 -15.89 -3.75 -34.83
C LEU A 1047 -16.05 -4.89 -35.83
N THR A 1048 -15.22 -5.94 -35.76
CA THR A 1048 -15.28 -7.07 -36.71
C THR A 1048 -16.64 -7.72 -36.77
N PHE A 1049 -17.22 -8.12 -35.64
CA PHE A 1049 -18.50 -8.83 -35.64
C PHE A 1049 -19.64 -8.07 -36.35
N PRO A 1050 -19.96 -6.81 -35.99
CA PRO A 1050 -20.98 -6.06 -36.71
C PRO A 1050 -20.62 -5.78 -38.17
N MET A 1051 -19.34 -5.56 -38.49
CA MET A 1051 -18.90 -5.29 -39.87
C MET A 1051 -18.90 -6.53 -40.76
N ASP A 1052 -18.45 -7.68 -40.26
CA ASP A 1052 -18.54 -8.97 -40.96
C ASP A 1052 -19.99 -9.36 -41.21
N THR A 1053 -20.87 -9.09 -40.24
CA THR A 1053 -22.31 -9.25 -40.44
C THR A 1053 -22.81 -8.36 -41.57
N ALA A 1054 -22.43 -7.08 -41.56
CA ALA A 1054 -22.82 -6.12 -42.58
C ALA A 1054 -22.31 -6.52 -43.98
N VAL A 1055 -21.09 -7.04 -44.08
CA VAL A 1055 -20.48 -7.48 -45.35
C VAL A 1055 -21.16 -8.75 -45.86
N GLN A 1056 -21.23 -9.82 -45.04
CA GLN A 1056 -21.85 -11.08 -45.45
C GLN A 1056 -23.32 -10.92 -45.85
N ARG A 1057 -24.05 -9.99 -45.21
CA ARG A 1057 -25.45 -9.70 -45.51
C ARG A 1057 -25.67 -8.57 -46.51
N GLN A 1058 -24.60 -8.03 -47.10
CA GLN A 1058 -24.65 -6.96 -48.12
C GLN A 1058 -25.35 -5.68 -47.63
N PHE A 1059 -25.11 -5.30 -46.37
CA PHE A 1059 -25.57 -4.03 -45.80
C PHE A 1059 -24.59 -2.89 -46.10
N LEU A 1060 -23.30 -3.19 -46.28
CA LEU A 1060 -22.27 -2.22 -46.65
C LEU A 1060 -22.24 -2.03 -48.17
N ASP A 1061 -22.41 -0.80 -48.65
CA ASP A 1061 -22.13 -0.43 -50.04
C ASP A 1061 -20.65 -0.05 -50.18
N GLU A 1062 -19.83 -0.99 -50.62
CA GLU A 1062 -18.38 -0.81 -50.77
C GLU A 1062 -18.00 0.31 -51.76
N LYS A 1063 -18.90 0.65 -52.71
CA LYS A 1063 -18.65 1.78 -53.64
C LYS A 1063 -18.89 3.11 -52.96
N LYS A 1064 -19.84 3.17 -52.03
CA LYS A 1064 -20.16 4.37 -51.24
C LYS A 1064 -19.15 4.59 -50.11
N TYR A 1065 -18.64 3.52 -49.50
CA TYR A 1065 -17.74 3.57 -48.34
C TYR A 1065 -16.41 2.86 -48.61
N PRO A 1066 -15.57 3.38 -49.53
CA PRO A 1066 -14.35 2.71 -49.95
C PRO A 1066 -13.29 2.59 -48.85
N LYS A 1067 -13.19 3.53 -47.91
CA LYS A 1067 -12.20 3.45 -46.82
C LYS A 1067 -12.61 2.40 -45.79
N LEU A 1068 -13.90 2.34 -45.46
CA LEU A 1068 -14.46 1.33 -44.59
C LEU A 1068 -14.32 -0.08 -45.20
N ALA A 1069 -14.62 -0.23 -46.50
CA ALA A 1069 -14.35 -1.46 -47.23
C ALA A 1069 -12.85 -1.82 -47.23
N GLY A 1070 -11.98 -0.81 -47.37
CA GLY A 1070 -10.53 -0.95 -47.24
C GLY A 1070 -10.09 -1.46 -45.86
N TRP A 1071 -10.69 -0.95 -44.78
CA TRP A 1071 -10.45 -1.43 -43.41
C TRP A 1071 -10.90 -2.89 -43.23
N VAL A 1072 -12.10 -3.26 -43.71
CA VAL A 1072 -12.59 -4.66 -43.68
C VAL A 1072 -11.60 -5.59 -44.38
N LYS A 1073 -11.19 -5.22 -45.61
CA LYS A 1073 -10.21 -5.99 -46.37
C LYS A 1073 -8.89 -6.09 -45.62
N ARG A 1074 -8.43 -5.00 -44.99
CA ARG A 1074 -7.20 -5.00 -44.20
C ARG A 1074 -7.27 -5.95 -43.01
N VAL A 1075 -8.40 -6.02 -42.31
CA VAL A 1075 -8.63 -7.01 -41.24
C VAL A 1075 -8.60 -8.43 -41.80
N HIS A 1076 -9.36 -8.67 -42.87
CA HIS A 1076 -9.47 -10.01 -43.47
C HIS A 1076 -8.15 -10.52 -44.04
N ASP A 1077 -7.31 -9.65 -44.56
CA ASP A 1077 -6.00 -10.03 -45.11
C ASP A 1077 -4.97 -10.38 -44.00
N ARG A 1078 -5.26 -10.16 -42.71
CA ARG A 1078 -4.31 -10.47 -41.63
C ARG A 1078 -4.13 -11.98 -41.43
N PRO A 1079 -2.88 -12.47 -41.30
CA PRO A 1079 -2.62 -13.89 -41.04
C PRO A 1079 -3.32 -14.43 -39.79
N ALA A 1080 -3.35 -13.66 -38.70
CA ALA A 1080 -4.02 -14.06 -37.47
C ALA A 1080 -5.55 -14.22 -37.66
N TYR A 1081 -6.19 -13.33 -38.41
CA TYR A 1081 -7.63 -13.43 -38.69
C TYR A 1081 -7.95 -14.67 -39.54
N GLN A 1082 -7.12 -14.95 -40.54
CA GLN A 1082 -7.22 -16.17 -41.34
C GLN A 1082 -6.99 -17.45 -40.52
N ASN A 1083 -6.07 -17.41 -39.55
CA ASN A 1083 -5.88 -18.51 -38.60
C ASN A 1083 -7.08 -18.69 -37.68
N ALA A 1084 -7.65 -17.59 -37.17
CA ALA A 1084 -8.85 -17.63 -36.35
C ALA A 1084 -10.04 -18.23 -37.10
N LEU A 1085 -10.23 -17.90 -38.38
CA LEU A 1085 -11.25 -18.54 -39.22
C LEU A 1085 -11.02 -20.05 -39.38
N LYS A 1086 -9.77 -20.47 -39.60
CA LYS A 1086 -9.42 -21.90 -39.72
C LYS A 1086 -9.62 -22.66 -38.41
N LYS A 1087 -9.24 -22.07 -37.27
CA LYS A 1087 -9.33 -22.71 -35.95
C LYS A 1087 -10.74 -22.64 -35.34
N GLY A 1088 -11.50 -21.57 -35.58
CA GLY A 1088 -12.83 -21.34 -34.99
C GLY A 1088 -13.96 -22.17 -35.64
N GLY A 1089 -13.71 -22.76 -36.80
CA GLY A 1089 -14.70 -23.56 -37.52
C GLY A 1089 -15.57 -22.70 -38.45
N SER A 1090 -16.88 -22.94 -38.46
CA SER A 1090 -17.81 -22.20 -39.34
C SER A 1090 -18.00 -20.75 -38.88
N TYR A 1091 -17.98 -19.84 -39.85
CA TYR A 1091 -18.24 -18.41 -39.65
C TYR A 1091 -19.22 -17.87 -40.70
N ASP A 1092 -20.40 -18.50 -40.74
CA ASP A 1092 -21.53 -18.08 -41.57
C ASP A 1092 -22.53 -17.30 -40.71
N LEU A 1093 -22.53 -15.97 -40.87
CA LEU A 1093 -23.44 -15.02 -40.20
C LEU A 1093 -24.76 -14.83 -40.95
N ILE A 1094 -24.97 -15.55 -42.06
CA ILE A 1094 -26.19 -15.59 -42.85
C ILE A 1094 -27.10 -16.74 -42.38
N ARG A 1095 -26.55 -17.96 -42.31
CA ARG A 1095 -27.34 -19.19 -42.12
C ARG A 1095 -27.24 -19.78 -40.71
N TYR A 1096 -26.32 -19.29 -39.86
CA TYR A 1096 -26.07 -19.76 -38.49
C TYR A 1096 -26.31 -21.27 -38.35
N ASP A 1097 -25.32 -22.09 -38.72
CA ASP A 1097 -25.33 -23.57 -38.68
C ASP A 1097 -26.51 -24.22 -37.94
N ASN A 1098 -27.39 -24.88 -38.71
CA ASN A 1098 -28.48 -25.71 -38.19
C ASN A 1098 -27.99 -27.05 -37.66
#